data_AF-A0AAX3M3F7-F1
#
_entry.id   AF-A0AAX3M3F7-F1
#
_cell.length_a   1.000
_cell.length_b   1.000
_cell.length_c   1.000
_cell.angle_alpha   90.00
_cell.angle_beta   90.00
_cell.angle_gamma   90.00
#
_symmetry.space_group_name_H-M   'P 1'
#
loop_
_entity.id
_entity.type
_entity.pdbx_description
1 polymer ?
#
loop_
_entity_poly.entity_id
_entity_poly.type
_entity_poly.pdbx_seq_one_letter_code
_entity_poly.pdbx_strand_id
1 'polypeptide(L)'
;MTFREKIQQLRKGASEAQSATKIIDKLKALKDSNGSDTSYRWIWELIQNAKDVVNASGLVDIEIKFSEVNKTIEFNHNGRLFTTENIVFLIEQVSTKERSLTAENKKKSTGKFGTGFLTTHLLSEKVHVYGYLQDDNEPPRSFETLLDRTGQDKTTIMKAISDSCDMLDTGKECSIDESQMNTRFVYELNEVGIETAKLGLKNLLISIPYVFAFVPELNSITFSMDDYKKVIQKGQEVAVKLESANATQVQILTSKGENTTSENRYVFVKSNNEVSIAVEIKKNDKGEKHLIEPHKELPRIFCDFPLLGTHDFSFPVVVNSPLFNPTEPRDGVPLIHSERSGGDSEENRNRIIQAINVYNDMLDYFAKEGYKDLYNIVKISAQPEKNWLDSDWVEKVLIHPIKEHIKTTTFIHNSSDEVCSLYDVWDTPIIFIMKDETPEYRSKVWELSNMLMPKNMTRKDEIENWYNSLWVECRNFGIVDLIKEVEECGNLVNLSTRLGYDSIKWLNDLIVLLYHNSSKYIAELGRHPSILPNQYGDFLPLDRIHAENNIGETYKDIALIAGVNFRERLLDNRVSKDHLQGLQEINLKDVFNELIQDHINQETKLEFYKAIINLRASKNEKQNEFVEIANYLYQGCFDRYTEVRYFNERLLSDALKFWREKICIDLNDCTSISSVMEQYDFQNEREVAEWISKLVNHFRICEHESLLDKYAILPNQNGYFMHMSEIFLDDGSVNEILKDAAMYSDNDIRKKMLFKGIALDLPLNRIISLESVAPAITAYVRNNNKFIRTQNSEFRETFRNTCAWIRNNRKDSKVSKYFKELIENLHWFYDDEEIAESMAKSERYDEVLKKYNVADVNELANILASQSSVGSETISISIELLAQWGISSEAELQKALSKNVFGSAQIHYSKSDPMLFSYVKDILNRSRTNIVNFLDEHDDYEFDKDNLQLIKNTANTIFRVRKLGQEIYIIARPSDFEQIILYYDTEIDLLDFDKDCELWVENEADPTPKKITLGRILKLTGVNKIPLRSLKNND
;
A
#
# COMPACT_ATOMS: atom_id res chain seq x y z
N MET A 1 -78.43 -66.54 -45.14
CA MET A 1 -76.96 -66.48 -45.01
C MET A 1 -76.30 -67.66 -45.69
N THR A 2 -75.50 -67.42 -46.72
CA THR A 2 -74.58 -68.44 -47.27
C THR A 2 -73.36 -68.64 -46.36
N PHE A 3 -72.55 -69.68 -46.62
CA PHE A 3 -71.24 -69.83 -45.96
C PHE A 3 -70.29 -68.67 -46.25
N ARG A 4 -70.38 -68.03 -47.42
CA ARG A 4 -69.55 -66.87 -47.79
C ARG A 4 -69.88 -65.66 -46.91
N GLU A 5 -71.16 -65.36 -46.73
CA GLU A 5 -71.63 -64.32 -45.79
C GLU A 5 -71.18 -64.61 -44.36
N LYS A 6 -71.32 -65.86 -43.88
CA LYS A 6 -70.85 -66.23 -42.53
C LYS A 6 -69.35 -66.04 -42.36
N ILE A 7 -68.54 -66.39 -43.37
CA ILE A 7 -67.07 -66.18 -43.34
C ILE A 7 -66.73 -64.69 -43.39
N GLN A 8 -67.44 -63.87 -44.18
CA GLN A 8 -67.23 -62.42 -44.19
C GLN A 8 -67.63 -61.78 -42.85
N GLN A 9 -68.76 -62.18 -42.26
CA GLN A 9 -69.21 -61.68 -40.95
C GLN A 9 -68.26 -62.09 -39.82
N LEU A 10 -67.75 -63.32 -39.81
CA LEU A 10 -66.71 -63.76 -38.88
C LEU A 10 -65.38 -63.01 -39.09
N ARG A 11 -65.01 -62.68 -40.33
CA ARG A 11 -63.80 -61.88 -40.62
C ARG A 11 -63.95 -60.42 -40.20
N LYS A 12 -65.09 -59.76 -40.47
CA LYS A 12 -65.38 -58.40 -39.99
C LYS A 12 -65.34 -58.36 -38.45
N GLY A 13 -66.09 -59.25 -37.80
CA GLY A 13 -66.09 -59.39 -36.33
C GLY A 13 -64.72 -59.72 -35.73
N ALA A 14 -63.86 -60.46 -36.42
CA ALA A 14 -62.48 -60.72 -36.00
C ALA A 14 -61.56 -59.50 -36.15
N SER A 15 -61.74 -58.69 -37.21
CA SER A 15 -61.00 -57.43 -37.42
C SER A 15 -61.37 -56.42 -36.34
N GLU A 16 -62.66 -56.15 -36.17
CA GLU A 16 -63.21 -55.29 -35.10
C GLU A 16 -62.73 -55.74 -33.72
N ALA A 17 -62.73 -57.05 -33.46
CA ALA A 17 -62.22 -57.63 -32.23
C ALA A 17 -60.71 -57.43 -32.04
N GLN A 18 -59.90 -57.46 -33.09
CA GLN A 18 -58.46 -57.20 -33.01
C GLN A 18 -58.20 -55.71 -32.75
N SER A 19 -58.88 -54.84 -33.48
CA SER A 19 -58.86 -53.38 -33.33
C SER A 19 -59.28 -52.93 -31.93
N ALA A 20 -60.38 -53.48 -31.40
CA ALA A 20 -60.87 -53.16 -30.05
C ALA A 20 -59.86 -53.55 -28.95
N THR A 21 -59.24 -54.74 -29.03
CA THR A 21 -58.19 -55.13 -28.07
C THR A 21 -56.96 -54.21 -28.18
N LYS A 22 -56.49 -53.95 -29.41
CA LYS A 22 -55.35 -53.04 -29.67
C LYS A 22 -55.59 -51.62 -29.13
N ILE A 23 -56.83 -51.14 -29.19
CA ILE A 23 -57.27 -49.85 -28.63
C ILE A 23 -57.22 -49.87 -27.10
N ILE A 24 -57.81 -50.89 -26.46
CA ILE A 24 -57.84 -51.04 -25.00
C ILE A 24 -56.42 -51.14 -24.43
N ASP A 25 -55.59 -52.03 -24.98
CA ASP A 25 -54.22 -52.26 -24.51
C ASP A 25 -53.37 -50.98 -24.58
N LYS A 26 -53.50 -50.21 -25.67
CA LYS A 26 -52.78 -48.95 -25.85
C LYS A 26 -53.33 -47.80 -25.03
N LEU A 27 -54.64 -47.65 -24.89
CA LEU A 27 -55.24 -46.62 -24.03
C LEU A 27 -54.88 -46.87 -22.57
N LYS A 28 -54.82 -48.14 -22.14
CA LYS A 28 -54.31 -48.51 -20.83
C LYS A 28 -52.82 -48.14 -20.70
N ALA A 29 -51.97 -48.55 -21.64
CA ALA A 29 -50.55 -48.19 -21.62
C ALA A 29 -50.32 -46.67 -21.56
N LEU A 30 -51.10 -45.89 -22.33
CA LEU A 30 -51.07 -44.43 -22.28
C LEU A 30 -51.42 -43.90 -20.89
N LYS A 31 -52.56 -44.32 -20.30
CA LYS A 31 -52.99 -43.94 -18.96
C LYS A 31 -51.97 -44.31 -17.87
N ASP A 32 -51.44 -45.53 -17.93
CA ASP A 32 -50.41 -46.04 -17.01
C ASP A 32 -49.07 -45.28 -17.18
N SER A 33 -48.84 -44.62 -18.32
CA SER A 33 -47.63 -43.83 -18.66
C SER A 33 -47.77 -42.30 -18.49
N ASN A 34 -48.86 -41.81 -17.90
CA ASN A 34 -49.17 -40.37 -17.80
C ASN A 34 -48.28 -39.61 -16.79
N GLY A 35 -47.03 -39.38 -17.17
CA GLY A 35 -46.20 -38.30 -16.61
C GLY A 35 -46.51 -36.94 -17.25
N SER A 36 -45.78 -35.90 -16.82
CA SER A 36 -45.87 -34.57 -17.44
C SER A 36 -45.58 -34.62 -18.94
N ASP A 37 -44.55 -35.36 -19.34
CA ASP A 37 -43.96 -35.22 -20.67
C ASP A 37 -44.79 -35.92 -21.75
N THR A 38 -45.56 -36.94 -21.38
CA THR A 38 -46.61 -37.54 -22.22
C THR A 38 -47.80 -36.60 -22.44
N SER A 39 -48.13 -35.73 -21.48
CA SER A 39 -49.30 -34.82 -21.58
C SER A 39 -49.20 -33.80 -22.72
N TYR A 40 -47.99 -33.43 -23.16
CA TYR A 40 -47.80 -32.51 -24.29
C TYR A 40 -47.95 -33.19 -25.66
N ARG A 41 -47.91 -34.53 -25.74
CA ARG A 41 -47.72 -35.25 -27.03
C ARG A 41 -48.87 -35.08 -28.01
N TRP A 42 -50.10 -34.92 -27.53
CA TRP A 42 -51.30 -34.84 -28.38
C TRP A 42 -51.22 -33.74 -29.44
N ILE A 43 -50.66 -32.57 -29.09
CA ILE A 43 -50.69 -31.39 -29.97
C ILE A 43 -49.72 -31.56 -31.15
N TRP A 44 -48.57 -32.18 -30.89
CA TRP A 44 -47.57 -32.46 -31.93
C TRP A 44 -47.99 -33.62 -32.83
N GLU A 45 -48.68 -34.64 -32.32
CA GLU A 45 -49.26 -35.70 -33.15
C GLU A 45 -50.37 -35.14 -34.07
N LEU A 46 -51.20 -34.19 -33.61
CA LEU A 46 -52.18 -33.51 -34.46
C LEU A 46 -51.54 -32.58 -35.51
N ILE A 47 -50.55 -31.77 -35.13
CA ILE A 47 -49.80 -30.93 -36.08
C ILE A 47 -49.05 -31.79 -37.09
N GLN A 48 -48.51 -32.95 -36.69
CA GLN A 48 -47.89 -33.91 -37.62
C GLN A 48 -48.92 -34.53 -38.57
N ASN A 49 -50.10 -34.93 -38.09
CA ASN A 49 -51.16 -35.43 -38.96
C ASN A 49 -51.55 -34.39 -40.02
N ALA A 50 -51.69 -33.12 -39.64
CA ALA A 50 -51.97 -32.01 -40.56
C ALA A 50 -50.82 -31.77 -41.56
N LYS A 51 -49.55 -31.80 -41.10
CA LYS A 51 -48.35 -31.74 -41.96
C LYS A 51 -48.35 -32.83 -43.03
N ASP A 52 -48.69 -34.06 -42.65
CA ASP A 52 -48.67 -35.21 -43.57
C ASP A 52 -49.77 -35.12 -44.66
N VAL A 53 -50.68 -34.12 -44.61
CA VAL A 53 -51.79 -33.90 -45.57
C VAL A 53 -51.88 -32.46 -46.12
N VAL A 54 -50.75 -31.79 -46.41
CA VAL A 54 -50.75 -30.44 -47.03
C VAL A 54 -51.66 -30.29 -48.26
N ASN A 55 -52.35 -29.15 -48.36
CA ASN A 55 -53.32 -28.84 -49.43
C ASN A 55 -52.65 -28.61 -50.81
N ALA A 56 -53.41 -28.18 -51.83
CA ALA A 56 -52.89 -27.98 -53.18
C ALA A 56 -51.73 -26.97 -53.30
N SER A 57 -51.55 -26.06 -52.32
CA SER A 57 -50.41 -25.14 -52.27
C SER A 57 -49.10 -25.80 -51.80
N GLY A 58 -49.16 -27.01 -51.24
CA GLY A 58 -48.03 -27.67 -50.58
C GLY A 58 -47.83 -27.23 -49.12
N LEU A 59 -48.77 -26.47 -48.56
CA LEU A 59 -48.76 -25.99 -47.17
C LEU A 59 -50.01 -26.45 -46.39
N VAL A 60 -50.02 -26.18 -45.08
CA VAL A 60 -51.20 -26.30 -44.22
C VAL A 60 -51.27 -25.17 -43.19
N ASP A 61 -52.49 -24.69 -42.95
CA ASP A 61 -52.87 -23.81 -41.85
C ASP A 61 -53.68 -24.58 -40.81
N ILE A 62 -53.48 -24.22 -39.54
CA ILE A 62 -54.07 -24.88 -38.38
C ILE A 62 -54.78 -23.84 -37.50
N GLU A 63 -55.96 -24.16 -37.00
CA GLU A 63 -56.68 -23.37 -36.00
C GLU A 63 -56.97 -24.23 -34.77
N ILE A 64 -56.62 -23.74 -33.58
CA ILE A 64 -56.84 -24.41 -32.30
C ILE A 64 -57.71 -23.49 -31.43
N LYS A 65 -58.92 -23.93 -31.08
CA LYS A 65 -59.83 -23.18 -30.21
C LYS A 65 -59.95 -23.89 -28.87
N PHE A 66 -59.63 -23.23 -27.76
CA PHE A 66 -59.77 -23.78 -26.41
C PHE A 66 -60.78 -22.96 -25.60
N SER A 67 -61.71 -23.61 -24.91
CA SER A 67 -62.62 -22.94 -23.98
C SER A 67 -62.77 -23.76 -22.71
N GLU A 68 -62.21 -23.22 -21.62
CA GLU A 68 -62.28 -23.83 -20.29
C GLU A 68 -63.71 -23.79 -19.71
N VAL A 69 -64.49 -22.77 -20.07
CA VAL A 69 -65.91 -22.62 -19.67
C VAL A 69 -66.78 -23.70 -20.33
N ASN A 70 -66.64 -23.89 -21.65
CA ASN A 70 -67.37 -24.91 -22.39
C ASN A 70 -66.76 -26.32 -22.25
N LYS A 71 -65.61 -26.43 -21.58
CA LYS A 71 -64.79 -27.65 -21.45
C LYS A 71 -64.51 -28.34 -22.79
N THR A 72 -64.08 -27.56 -23.79
CA THR A 72 -63.78 -28.08 -25.14
C THR A 72 -62.43 -27.60 -25.65
N ILE A 73 -61.83 -28.41 -26.52
CA ILE A 73 -60.80 -27.97 -27.45
C ILE A 73 -61.12 -28.47 -28.86
N GLU A 74 -61.08 -27.56 -29.83
CA GLU A 74 -61.14 -27.86 -31.27
C GLU A 74 -59.71 -27.80 -31.86
N PHE A 75 -59.38 -28.76 -32.72
CA PHE A 75 -58.20 -28.71 -33.59
C PHE A 75 -58.66 -28.82 -35.04
N ASN A 76 -58.42 -27.78 -35.83
CA ASN A 76 -58.94 -27.63 -37.19
C ASN A 76 -57.77 -27.42 -38.17
N HIS A 77 -57.86 -27.93 -39.40
CA HIS A 77 -56.86 -27.66 -40.45
C HIS A 77 -57.46 -27.58 -41.86
N ASN A 78 -56.79 -26.85 -42.75
CA ASN A 78 -57.15 -26.71 -44.17
C ASN A 78 -56.43 -27.69 -45.11
N GLY A 79 -55.73 -28.69 -44.56
CA GLY A 79 -55.15 -29.81 -45.30
C GLY A 79 -56.18 -30.65 -46.06
N ARG A 80 -55.69 -31.63 -46.85
CA ARG A 80 -56.49 -32.48 -47.73
C ARG A 80 -57.63 -33.19 -47.00
N LEU A 81 -58.67 -33.47 -47.78
CA LEU A 81 -59.84 -34.22 -47.36
C LEU A 81 -59.48 -35.67 -47.04
N PHE A 82 -60.37 -36.35 -46.30
CA PHE A 82 -60.20 -37.77 -46.02
C PHE A 82 -60.54 -38.58 -47.27
N THR A 83 -59.78 -39.64 -47.53
CA THR A 83 -60.25 -40.79 -48.31
C THR A 83 -61.06 -41.72 -47.40
N THR A 84 -61.92 -42.58 -47.94
CA THR A 84 -62.63 -43.61 -47.15
C THR A 84 -61.65 -44.53 -46.40
N GLU A 85 -60.50 -44.85 -47.00
CA GLU A 85 -59.44 -45.64 -46.33
C GLU A 85 -58.91 -44.95 -45.06
N ASN A 86 -58.44 -43.69 -45.18
CA ASN A 86 -57.92 -42.91 -44.05
C ASN A 86 -58.91 -42.76 -42.87
N ILE A 87 -60.21 -42.50 -43.12
CA ILE A 87 -61.18 -42.37 -42.02
C ILE A 87 -61.47 -43.72 -41.33
N VAL A 88 -61.58 -44.81 -42.09
CA VAL A 88 -61.77 -46.15 -41.52
C VAL A 88 -60.54 -46.58 -40.72
N PHE A 89 -59.32 -46.29 -41.19
CA PHE A 89 -58.10 -46.55 -40.42
C PHE A 89 -57.99 -45.69 -39.15
N LEU A 90 -58.58 -44.48 -39.13
CA LEU A 90 -58.71 -43.67 -37.92
C LEU A 90 -59.70 -44.30 -36.92
N ILE A 91 -60.85 -44.77 -37.39
CA ILE A 91 -61.89 -45.40 -36.56
C ILE A 91 -61.40 -46.75 -35.99
N GLU A 92 -60.85 -47.63 -36.83
CA GLU A 92 -60.36 -48.96 -36.42
C GLU A 92 -58.93 -48.95 -35.83
N GLN A 93 -58.22 -47.81 -35.89
CA GLN A 93 -56.80 -47.70 -35.49
C GLN A 93 -55.90 -48.72 -36.20
N VAL A 94 -56.15 -48.98 -37.49
CA VAL A 94 -55.31 -49.81 -38.36
C VAL A 94 -54.06 -49.03 -38.76
N SER A 95 -52.92 -49.71 -38.86
CA SER A 95 -51.63 -49.09 -39.16
C SER A 95 -50.98 -49.79 -40.35
N THR A 96 -50.95 -49.12 -41.50
CA THR A 96 -50.57 -49.69 -42.80
C THR A 96 -49.25 -49.17 -43.37
N LYS A 97 -48.81 -47.97 -42.97
CA LYS A 97 -47.54 -47.39 -43.42
C LYS A 97 -46.36 -47.93 -42.62
N GLU A 98 -45.69 -48.95 -43.15
CA GLU A 98 -44.31 -49.28 -42.77
C GLU A 98 -43.36 -48.14 -43.15
N ARG A 99 -42.22 -48.02 -42.44
CA ARG A 99 -41.10 -47.13 -42.81
C ARG A 99 -40.34 -47.71 -44.02
N SER A 100 -41.01 -47.78 -45.17
CA SER A 100 -40.41 -48.24 -46.43
C SER A 100 -39.44 -47.19 -46.96
N LEU A 101 -38.25 -47.63 -47.37
CA LEU A 101 -37.31 -46.83 -48.16
C LEU A 101 -37.82 -46.82 -49.61
N THR A 102 -38.60 -45.80 -49.97
CA THR A 102 -38.91 -45.53 -51.37
C THR A 102 -37.63 -45.16 -52.12
N ALA A 103 -37.49 -45.65 -53.35
CA ALA A 103 -36.20 -45.68 -54.07
C ALA A 103 -35.67 -44.31 -54.56
N GLU A 104 -36.24 -43.19 -54.09
CA GLU A 104 -35.91 -41.82 -54.50
C GLU A 104 -35.72 -40.86 -53.30
N ASN A 105 -34.86 -41.25 -52.35
CA ASN A 105 -33.98 -40.39 -51.53
C ASN A 105 -34.50 -39.12 -50.80
N LYS A 106 -35.79 -38.75 -50.81
CA LYS A 106 -36.21 -37.38 -50.39
C LYS A 106 -37.43 -37.20 -49.47
N LYS A 107 -38.13 -38.23 -48.99
CA LYS A 107 -39.05 -38.09 -47.84
C LYS A 107 -39.33 -39.41 -47.12
N LYS A 108 -38.84 -39.56 -45.88
CA LYS A 108 -39.33 -40.58 -44.93
C LYS A 108 -40.68 -40.10 -44.38
N SER A 109 -41.67 -41.00 -44.27
CA SER A 109 -42.89 -40.72 -43.49
C SER A 109 -42.52 -40.55 -42.01
N THR A 110 -42.79 -39.39 -41.43
CA THR A 110 -42.37 -39.02 -40.06
C THR A 110 -43.05 -39.83 -38.96
N GLY A 111 -44.11 -40.57 -39.28
CA GLY A 111 -44.84 -41.44 -38.35
C GLY A 111 -45.35 -42.73 -38.99
N LYS A 112 -45.72 -43.68 -38.11
CA LYS A 112 -46.58 -44.83 -38.45
C LYS A 112 -48.03 -44.35 -38.34
N PHE A 113 -48.77 -44.40 -39.45
CA PHE A 113 -50.19 -44.00 -39.45
C PHE A 113 -51.01 -44.83 -38.44
N GLY A 114 -52.05 -44.23 -37.84
CA GLY A 114 -52.97 -44.95 -36.94
C GLY A 114 -52.39 -45.36 -35.59
N THR A 115 -51.34 -44.68 -35.08
CA THR A 115 -50.90 -44.84 -33.68
C THR A 115 -50.74 -43.53 -32.92
N GLY A 116 -50.33 -42.45 -33.59
CA GLY A 116 -50.17 -41.12 -32.99
C GLY A 116 -51.48 -40.52 -32.46
N PHE A 117 -52.56 -40.62 -33.25
CA PHE A 117 -53.88 -40.10 -32.90
C PHE A 117 -54.47 -40.73 -31.62
N LEU A 118 -54.06 -41.94 -31.23
CA LEU A 118 -54.55 -42.51 -29.97
C LEU A 118 -54.07 -41.71 -28.74
N THR A 119 -52.92 -41.01 -28.83
CA THR A 119 -52.43 -40.13 -27.76
C THR A 119 -53.32 -38.91 -27.54
N THR A 120 -54.11 -38.49 -28.54
CA THR A 120 -55.05 -37.37 -28.34
C THR A 120 -56.20 -37.72 -27.41
N HIS A 121 -56.42 -39.01 -27.14
CA HIS A 121 -57.42 -39.44 -26.17
C HIS A 121 -56.99 -39.22 -24.70
N LEU A 122 -55.80 -38.66 -24.48
CA LEU A 122 -55.41 -38.05 -23.21
C LEU A 122 -56.17 -36.74 -22.92
N LEU A 123 -56.66 -36.05 -23.95
CA LEU A 123 -57.60 -34.92 -23.79
C LEU A 123 -59.00 -35.40 -23.42
N SER A 124 -59.50 -36.40 -24.15
CA SER A 124 -60.82 -36.99 -23.95
C SER A 124 -60.94 -38.39 -24.54
N GLU A 125 -61.68 -39.26 -23.87
CA GLU A 125 -62.10 -40.56 -24.42
C GLU A 125 -63.15 -40.44 -25.53
N LYS A 126 -63.69 -39.22 -25.78
CA LYS A 126 -64.64 -38.92 -26.85
C LYS A 126 -64.09 -37.84 -27.77
N VAL A 127 -64.05 -38.14 -29.07
CA VAL A 127 -63.62 -37.19 -30.10
C VAL A 127 -64.66 -37.12 -31.21
N HIS A 128 -65.30 -35.98 -31.39
CA HIS A 128 -66.12 -35.72 -32.57
C HIS A 128 -65.20 -35.34 -33.74
N VAL A 129 -65.35 -36.03 -34.86
CA VAL A 129 -64.59 -35.81 -36.10
C VAL A 129 -65.54 -35.25 -37.15
N TYR A 130 -65.20 -34.07 -37.67
CA TYR A 130 -65.88 -33.40 -38.76
C TYR A 130 -64.92 -33.28 -39.94
N GLY A 131 -65.43 -33.48 -41.14
CA GLY A 131 -64.69 -33.14 -42.35
C GLY A 131 -65.43 -33.56 -43.60
N TYR A 132 -64.66 -33.78 -44.66
CA TYR A 132 -65.17 -34.22 -45.95
C TYR A 132 -64.42 -35.45 -46.44
N LEU A 133 -65.14 -36.34 -47.10
CA LEU A 133 -64.65 -37.53 -47.78
C LEU A 133 -64.57 -37.28 -49.28
N GLN A 134 -63.45 -37.65 -49.88
CA GLN A 134 -63.25 -37.68 -51.33
C GLN A 134 -62.25 -38.80 -51.68
N ASP A 135 -62.73 -39.80 -52.41
CA ASP A 135 -61.90 -40.80 -53.09
C ASP A 135 -61.75 -40.46 -54.59
N ASP A 136 -60.84 -41.14 -55.27
CA ASP A 136 -60.49 -40.86 -56.67
C ASP A 136 -61.72 -40.88 -57.61
N ASN A 137 -62.04 -39.72 -58.18
CA ASN A 137 -63.17 -39.45 -59.09
C ASN A 137 -64.57 -39.36 -58.44
N GLU A 138 -64.69 -39.32 -57.11
CA GLU A 138 -65.96 -39.08 -56.42
C GLU A 138 -66.17 -37.61 -56.00
N PRO A 139 -67.43 -37.12 -55.92
CA PRO A 139 -67.73 -35.78 -55.41
C PRO A 139 -67.54 -35.70 -53.88
N PRO A 140 -67.00 -34.59 -53.34
CA PRO A 140 -66.81 -34.46 -51.89
C PRO A 140 -68.09 -34.59 -51.07
N ARG A 141 -68.06 -35.37 -50.00
CA ARG A 141 -69.19 -35.59 -49.07
C ARG A 141 -68.84 -35.21 -47.65
N SER A 142 -69.64 -34.37 -47.01
CA SER A 142 -69.46 -34.00 -45.60
C SER A 142 -69.80 -35.17 -44.67
N PHE A 143 -68.99 -35.42 -43.64
CA PHE A 143 -69.28 -36.40 -42.59
C PHE A 143 -69.12 -35.82 -41.18
N GLU A 144 -69.84 -36.43 -40.23
CA GLU A 144 -69.64 -36.29 -38.79
C GLU A 144 -69.63 -37.69 -38.18
N THR A 145 -68.65 -38.00 -37.32
CA THR A 145 -68.60 -39.27 -36.58
C THR A 145 -68.00 -39.07 -35.18
N LEU A 146 -68.46 -39.87 -34.21
CA LEU A 146 -67.97 -39.85 -32.83
C LEU A 146 -67.06 -41.05 -32.58
N LEU A 147 -65.79 -40.78 -32.31
CA LEU A 147 -64.84 -41.78 -31.79
C LEU A 147 -65.02 -41.90 -30.28
N ASP A 148 -65.86 -42.84 -29.83
CA ASP A 148 -66.03 -43.14 -28.41
C ASP A 148 -65.09 -44.27 -27.96
N ARG A 149 -64.30 -44.00 -26.90
CA ARG A 149 -63.33 -44.91 -26.27
C ARG A 149 -63.58 -45.12 -24.77
N THR A 150 -64.74 -44.72 -24.25
CA THR A 150 -65.09 -44.87 -22.81
C THR A 150 -65.32 -46.33 -22.38
N GLY A 151 -65.55 -47.23 -23.34
CA GLY A 151 -65.80 -48.66 -23.13
C GLY A 151 -64.67 -49.38 -22.41
N GLN A 152 -64.98 -50.00 -21.26
CA GLN A 152 -64.03 -50.74 -20.44
C GLN A 152 -63.82 -52.19 -20.90
N ASP A 153 -64.58 -52.65 -21.89
CA ASP A 153 -64.55 -54.02 -22.39
C ASP A 153 -64.55 -54.10 -23.92
N LYS A 154 -64.19 -55.28 -24.42
CA LYS A 154 -64.03 -55.53 -25.85
C LYS A 154 -65.34 -55.34 -26.64
N THR A 155 -66.50 -55.66 -26.07
CA THR A 155 -67.78 -55.60 -26.78
C THR A 155 -68.31 -54.16 -26.88
N THR A 156 -68.12 -53.34 -25.86
CA THR A 156 -68.47 -51.91 -25.92
C THR A 156 -67.59 -51.16 -26.93
N ILE A 157 -66.28 -51.40 -26.95
CA ILE A 157 -65.39 -50.79 -27.96
C ILE A 157 -65.67 -51.31 -29.38
N MET A 158 -65.97 -52.61 -29.56
CA MET A 158 -66.40 -53.13 -30.87
C MET A 158 -67.70 -52.46 -31.36
N LYS A 159 -68.68 -52.26 -30.46
CA LYS A 159 -69.91 -51.55 -30.83
C LYS A 159 -69.62 -50.09 -31.21
N ALA A 160 -68.82 -49.38 -30.43
CA ALA A 160 -68.44 -48.01 -30.73
C ALA A 160 -67.74 -47.86 -32.10
N ILE A 161 -66.90 -48.84 -32.50
CA ILE A 161 -66.29 -48.90 -33.83
C ILE A 161 -67.37 -49.04 -34.93
N SER A 162 -68.34 -49.95 -34.77
CA SER A 162 -69.44 -50.09 -35.74
C SER A 162 -70.30 -48.84 -35.80
N ASP A 163 -70.72 -48.30 -34.65
CA ASP A 163 -71.52 -47.08 -34.57
C ASP A 163 -70.80 -45.90 -35.26
N SER A 164 -69.46 -45.77 -35.08
CA SER A 164 -68.63 -44.75 -35.75
C SER A 164 -68.61 -44.89 -37.28
N CYS A 165 -68.56 -46.12 -37.79
CA CYS A 165 -68.55 -46.40 -39.22
C CYS A 165 -69.93 -46.19 -39.84
N ASP A 166 -71.00 -46.64 -39.18
CA ASP A 166 -72.38 -46.52 -39.66
C ASP A 166 -72.83 -45.04 -39.72
N MET A 167 -72.18 -44.12 -38.98
CA MET A 167 -72.39 -42.67 -39.11
C MET A 167 -71.84 -42.08 -40.43
N LEU A 168 -70.82 -42.68 -41.06
CA LEU A 168 -70.22 -42.13 -42.28
C LEU A 168 -71.19 -42.15 -43.48
N ASP A 169 -72.06 -43.17 -43.55
CA ASP A 169 -73.08 -43.33 -44.60
C ASP A 169 -74.16 -42.22 -44.59
N THR A 170 -74.18 -41.34 -43.57
CA THR A 170 -75.15 -40.24 -43.44
C THR A 170 -74.77 -38.97 -44.21
N GLY A 171 -73.59 -38.96 -44.84
CA GLY A 171 -73.01 -37.78 -45.47
C GLY A 171 -73.76 -37.21 -46.69
N LYS A 172 -73.47 -35.95 -47.02
CA LYS A 172 -74.09 -35.21 -48.14
C LYS A 172 -73.04 -34.64 -49.09
N GLU A 173 -73.32 -34.69 -50.39
CA GLU A 173 -72.49 -34.08 -51.42
C GLU A 173 -72.45 -32.56 -51.30
N CYS A 174 -71.28 -31.98 -51.52
CA CYS A 174 -71.01 -30.57 -51.25
C CYS A 174 -69.85 -30.01 -52.09
N SER A 175 -69.77 -28.69 -52.17
CA SER A 175 -68.63 -27.95 -52.75
C SER A 175 -67.62 -27.60 -51.67
N ILE A 176 -66.32 -27.74 -51.98
CA ILE A 176 -65.22 -27.50 -51.04
C ILE A 176 -64.45 -26.23 -51.43
N ASP A 177 -63.99 -25.49 -50.42
CA ASP A 177 -63.02 -24.39 -50.53
C ASP A 177 -61.77 -24.79 -49.73
N GLU A 178 -60.66 -25.07 -50.41
CA GLU A 178 -59.40 -25.49 -49.78
C GLU A 178 -58.79 -24.44 -48.82
N SER A 179 -59.26 -23.18 -48.83
CA SER A 179 -58.83 -22.19 -47.83
C SER A 179 -59.50 -22.35 -46.47
N GLN A 180 -60.66 -23.03 -46.39
CA GLN A 180 -61.38 -23.27 -45.14
C GLN A 180 -60.76 -24.40 -44.32
N MET A 181 -61.05 -24.41 -43.03
CA MET A 181 -60.64 -25.47 -42.11
C MET A 181 -61.49 -26.73 -42.31
N ASN A 182 -61.21 -27.46 -43.39
CA ASN A 182 -61.99 -28.58 -43.90
C ASN A 182 -61.92 -29.88 -43.08
N THR A 183 -61.04 -29.95 -42.07
CA THR A 183 -61.03 -31.02 -41.06
C THR A 183 -61.08 -30.39 -39.67
N ARG A 184 -61.88 -30.96 -38.77
CA ARG A 184 -61.99 -30.55 -37.37
C ARG A 184 -62.13 -31.75 -36.43
N PHE A 185 -61.35 -31.76 -35.36
CA PHE A 185 -61.47 -32.66 -34.22
C PHE A 185 -61.93 -31.86 -33.00
N VAL A 186 -63.00 -32.28 -32.33
CA VAL A 186 -63.51 -31.65 -31.10
C VAL A 186 -63.46 -32.65 -29.95
N TYR A 187 -62.82 -32.25 -28.85
CA TYR A 187 -62.60 -33.06 -27.66
C TYR A 187 -63.43 -32.54 -26.48
N GLU A 188 -64.24 -33.41 -25.86
CA GLU A 188 -65.02 -33.10 -24.65
C GLU A 188 -64.15 -33.26 -23.39
N LEU A 189 -63.67 -32.16 -22.80
CA LEU A 189 -62.66 -32.21 -21.76
C LEU A 189 -63.26 -32.47 -20.36
N ASN A 190 -62.66 -33.39 -19.62
CA ASN A 190 -62.78 -33.44 -18.17
C ASN A 190 -61.67 -32.58 -17.51
N GLU A 191 -61.59 -32.57 -16.17
CA GLU A 191 -60.61 -31.75 -15.44
C GLU A 191 -59.14 -32.13 -15.77
N VAL A 192 -58.86 -33.42 -15.99
CA VAL A 192 -57.54 -33.90 -16.44
C VAL A 192 -57.27 -33.47 -17.89
N GLY A 193 -58.29 -33.51 -18.75
CA GLY A 193 -58.23 -33.05 -20.13
C GLY A 193 -57.97 -31.54 -20.26
N ILE A 194 -58.54 -30.73 -19.36
CA ILE A 194 -58.30 -29.27 -19.29
C ILE A 194 -56.83 -28.97 -18.97
N GLU A 195 -56.25 -29.63 -17.96
CA GLU A 195 -54.83 -29.43 -17.63
C GLU A 195 -53.91 -30.00 -18.72
N THR A 196 -54.25 -31.15 -19.32
CA THR A 196 -53.54 -31.73 -20.47
C THR A 196 -53.57 -30.80 -21.70
N ALA A 197 -54.67 -30.09 -21.93
CA ALA A 197 -54.78 -29.07 -22.98
C ALA A 197 -53.88 -27.86 -22.67
N LYS A 198 -53.98 -27.28 -21.47
CA LYS A 198 -53.15 -26.14 -21.02
C LYS A 198 -51.65 -26.44 -21.12
N LEU A 199 -51.24 -27.64 -20.67
CA LEU A 199 -49.87 -28.11 -20.76
C LEU A 199 -49.41 -28.20 -22.22
N GLY A 200 -50.13 -28.92 -23.08
CA GLY A 200 -49.81 -29.03 -24.52
C GLY A 200 -49.69 -27.67 -25.22
N LEU A 201 -50.62 -26.76 -24.95
CA LEU A 201 -50.62 -25.40 -25.50
C LEU A 201 -49.41 -24.57 -25.01
N LYS A 202 -49.01 -24.70 -23.73
CA LYS A 202 -47.80 -24.05 -23.19
C LYS A 202 -46.54 -24.53 -23.92
N ASN A 203 -46.38 -25.84 -24.10
CA ASN A 203 -45.22 -26.40 -24.81
C ASN A 203 -45.19 -26.04 -26.31
N LEU A 204 -46.36 -25.98 -26.96
CA LEU A 204 -46.49 -25.45 -28.32
C LEU A 204 -45.95 -24.03 -28.42
N LEU A 205 -46.41 -23.10 -27.58
CA LEU A 205 -46.00 -21.69 -27.64
C LEU A 205 -44.49 -21.48 -27.38
N ILE A 206 -43.83 -22.40 -26.69
CA ILE A 206 -42.37 -22.41 -26.47
C ILE A 206 -41.62 -22.92 -27.71
N SER A 207 -42.09 -24.01 -28.32
CA SER A 207 -41.33 -24.75 -29.35
C SER A 207 -41.66 -24.33 -30.79
N ILE A 208 -42.82 -23.69 -31.01
CA ILE A 208 -43.34 -23.36 -32.34
C ILE A 208 -42.42 -22.47 -33.21
N PRO A 209 -41.58 -21.53 -32.71
CA PRO A 209 -40.65 -20.80 -33.57
C PRO A 209 -39.64 -21.72 -34.27
N TYR A 210 -39.15 -22.73 -33.55
CA TYR A 210 -38.21 -23.73 -34.06
C TYR A 210 -38.90 -24.67 -35.06
N VAL A 211 -40.15 -25.06 -34.79
CA VAL A 211 -40.94 -25.89 -35.73
C VAL A 211 -41.19 -25.16 -37.06
N PHE A 212 -41.52 -23.86 -37.06
CA PHE A 212 -41.63 -23.07 -38.30
C PHE A 212 -40.31 -22.92 -39.07
N ALA A 213 -39.16 -23.06 -38.39
CA ALA A 213 -37.85 -23.05 -39.02
C ALA A 213 -37.46 -24.43 -39.60
N PHE A 214 -37.93 -25.54 -39.01
CA PHE A 214 -37.63 -26.91 -39.45
C PHE A 214 -38.67 -27.52 -40.41
N VAL A 215 -39.93 -27.11 -40.34
CA VAL A 215 -41.06 -27.71 -41.08
C VAL A 215 -41.56 -26.73 -42.14
N PRO A 216 -41.10 -26.84 -43.41
CA PRO A 216 -41.50 -25.92 -44.48
C PRO A 216 -42.98 -26.07 -44.89
N GLU A 217 -43.63 -27.17 -44.54
CA GLU A 217 -45.06 -27.43 -44.82
C GLU A 217 -46.03 -26.57 -43.99
N LEU A 218 -45.60 -25.97 -42.87
CA LEU A 218 -46.49 -25.20 -41.99
C LEU A 218 -46.51 -23.72 -42.39
N ASN A 219 -47.70 -23.18 -42.69
CA ASN A 219 -47.89 -21.77 -43.03
C ASN A 219 -48.29 -20.93 -41.81
N SER A 220 -49.37 -21.30 -41.12
CA SER A 220 -49.81 -20.63 -39.89
C SER A 220 -50.45 -21.57 -38.86
N ILE A 221 -50.36 -21.19 -37.59
CA ILE A 221 -51.14 -21.73 -36.48
C ILE A 221 -51.85 -20.58 -35.76
N THR A 222 -53.17 -20.63 -35.73
CA THR A 222 -54.04 -19.69 -35.00
C THR A 222 -54.54 -20.35 -33.72
N PHE A 223 -54.11 -19.87 -32.56
CA PHE A 223 -54.69 -20.24 -31.27
C PHE A 223 -55.74 -19.20 -30.84
N SER A 224 -56.89 -19.66 -30.32
CA SER A 224 -57.94 -18.80 -29.77
C SER A 224 -58.48 -19.34 -28.44
N MET A 225 -58.68 -18.47 -27.47
CA MET A 225 -59.30 -18.77 -26.17
C MET A 225 -60.11 -17.55 -25.71
N ASP A 226 -61.44 -17.67 -25.73
CA ASP A 226 -62.37 -16.57 -25.42
C ASP A 226 -61.98 -15.26 -26.17
N ASP A 227 -61.77 -14.13 -25.48
CA ASP A 227 -61.37 -12.85 -26.10
C ASP A 227 -59.88 -12.77 -26.52
N TYR A 228 -59.11 -13.85 -26.35
CA TYR A 228 -57.68 -13.92 -26.69
C TYR A 228 -57.44 -14.70 -27.99
N LYS A 229 -56.70 -14.10 -28.93
CA LYS A 229 -56.30 -14.74 -30.19
C LYS A 229 -54.81 -14.53 -30.44
N LYS A 230 -54.10 -15.60 -30.78
CA LYS A 230 -52.67 -15.58 -31.15
C LYS A 230 -52.46 -16.27 -32.49
N VAL A 231 -52.10 -15.51 -33.52
CA VAL A 231 -51.74 -16.03 -34.84
C VAL A 231 -50.21 -16.09 -34.93
N ILE A 232 -49.68 -17.25 -35.29
CA ILE A 232 -48.24 -17.48 -35.48
C ILE A 232 -48.06 -17.97 -36.92
N GLN A 233 -47.28 -17.26 -37.72
CA GLN A 233 -47.14 -17.52 -39.16
C GLN A 233 -45.68 -17.46 -39.61
N LYS A 234 -45.34 -18.26 -40.63
CA LYS A 234 -44.00 -18.23 -41.23
C LYS A 234 -43.79 -16.88 -41.96
N GLY A 235 -42.74 -16.17 -41.58
CA GLY A 235 -42.33 -14.92 -42.19
C GLY A 235 -41.32 -15.12 -43.32
N GLN A 236 -40.55 -14.08 -43.62
CA GLN A 236 -39.49 -14.15 -44.62
C GLN A 236 -38.28 -14.98 -44.13
N GLU A 237 -37.69 -15.78 -45.03
CA GLU A 237 -36.37 -16.36 -44.79
C GLU A 237 -35.28 -15.35 -45.15
N VAL A 238 -34.43 -15.03 -44.19
CA VAL A 238 -33.35 -14.05 -44.32
C VAL A 238 -32.05 -14.79 -44.63
N ALA A 239 -31.44 -14.45 -45.78
CA ALA A 239 -30.14 -14.99 -46.16
C ALA A 239 -29.02 -14.51 -45.22
N VAL A 240 -28.07 -15.40 -44.91
CA VAL A 240 -26.93 -15.15 -44.01
C VAL A 240 -25.62 -15.51 -44.71
N LYS A 241 -24.47 -15.01 -44.21
CA LYS A 241 -23.17 -15.19 -44.86
C LYS A 241 -22.46 -16.49 -44.45
N LEU A 242 -23.23 -17.58 -44.31
CA LEU A 242 -22.73 -18.90 -43.90
C LEU A 242 -23.34 -19.97 -44.80
N GLU A 243 -22.53 -20.91 -45.26
CA GLU A 243 -22.99 -21.94 -46.21
C GLU A 243 -23.97 -22.93 -45.54
N SER A 244 -25.06 -23.23 -46.25
CA SER A 244 -26.18 -24.05 -45.74
C SER A 244 -26.76 -23.51 -44.42
N ALA A 245 -26.95 -22.18 -44.33
CA ALA A 245 -27.64 -21.52 -43.23
C ALA A 245 -28.65 -20.47 -43.73
N ASN A 246 -29.70 -20.24 -42.94
CA ASN A 246 -30.71 -19.20 -43.12
C ASN A 246 -31.20 -18.69 -41.75
N ALA A 247 -31.96 -17.60 -41.72
CA ALA A 247 -32.68 -17.17 -40.53
C ALA A 247 -34.16 -16.98 -40.85
N THR A 248 -35.00 -17.89 -40.35
CA THR A 248 -36.45 -17.88 -40.58
C THR A 248 -37.11 -16.88 -39.64
N GLN A 249 -37.76 -15.85 -40.19
CA GLN A 249 -38.65 -15.00 -39.40
C GLN A 249 -39.91 -15.78 -39.04
N VAL A 250 -40.36 -15.65 -37.79
CA VAL A 250 -41.65 -16.16 -37.31
C VAL A 250 -42.42 -14.98 -36.74
N GLN A 251 -43.55 -14.66 -37.38
CA GLN A 251 -44.36 -13.50 -37.03
C GLN A 251 -45.45 -13.94 -36.05
N ILE A 252 -45.58 -13.22 -34.94
CA ILE A 252 -46.51 -13.50 -33.86
C ILE A 252 -47.42 -12.29 -33.68
N LEU A 253 -48.71 -12.47 -33.97
CA LEU A 253 -49.76 -11.47 -33.72
C LEU A 253 -50.57 -11.92 -32.52
N THR A 254 -50.66 -11.08 -31.49
CA THR A 254 -51.43 -11.39 -30.26
C THR A 254 -52.47 -10.31 -30.02
N SER A 255 -53.74 -10.68 -30.11
CA SER A 255 -54.92 -9.85 -29.86
C SER A 255 -55.59 -10.25 -28.54
N LYS A 256 -56.02 -9.25 -27.75
CA LYS A 256 -56.84 -9.43 -26.55
C LYS A 256 -57.90 -8.35 -26.50
N GLY A 257 -59.13 -8.70 -26.86
CA GLY A 257 -60.14 -7.70 -27.26
C GLY A 257 -59.62 -6.86 -28.44
N GLU A 258 -59.88 -5.56 -28.42
CA GLU A 258 -59.44 -4.62 -29.48
C GLU A 258 -57.91 -4.44 -29.55
N ASN A 259 -57.18 -4.66 -28.45
CA ASN A 259 -55.73 -4.47 -28.41
C ASN A 259 -55.00 -5.60 -29.15
N THR A 260 -54.34 -5.26 -30.25
CA THR A 260 -53.48 -6.19 -31.02
C THR A 260 -52.02 -5.75 -30.97
N THR A 261 -51.13 -6.71 -30.73
CA THR A 261 -49.68 -6.54 -30.65
C THR A 261 -48.99 -7.46 -31.66
N SER A 262 -47.78 -7.07 -32.11
CA SER A 262 -46.98 -7.83 -33.06
C SER A 262 -45.55 -8.01 -32.54
N GLU A 263 -45.06 -9.24 -32.61
CA GLU A 263 -43.73 -9.68 -32.19
C GLU A 263 -43.10 -10.45 -33.37
N ASN A 264 -41.86 -10.15 -33.72
CA ASN A 264 -41.12 -10.85 -34.77
C ASN A 264 -39.93 -11.58 -34.15
N ARG A 265 -39.97 -12.91 -34.16
CA ARG A 265 -38.83 -13.76 -33.79
C ARG A 265 -38.06 -14.15 -35.03
N TYR A 266 -36.78 -14.49 -34.86
CA TYR A 266 -35.94 -15.02 -35.92
C TYR A 266 -35.23 -16.26 -35.38
N VAL A 267 -35.37 -17.39 -36.07
CA VAL A 267 -34.63 -18.61 -35.74
C VAL A 267 -33.55 -18.79 -36.80
N PHE A 268 -32.30 -18.61 -36.38
CA PHE A 268 -31.14 -18.93 -37.21
C PHE A 268 -30.96 -20.44 -37.24
N VAL A 269 -30.88 -21.02 -38.44
CA VAL A 269 -30.64 -22.45 -38.65
C VAL A 269 -29.36 -22.61 -39.45
N LYS A 270 -28.50 -23.55 -39.02
CA LYS A 270 -27.40 -24.09 -39.83
C LYS A 270 -27.68 -25.57 -40.07
N SER A 271 -27.50 -26.01 -41.30
CA SER A 271 -27.74 -27.39 -41.74
C SER A 271 -26.49 -28.01 -42.37
N ASN A 272 -26.52 -29.34 -42.44
CA ASN A 272 -25.83 -30.15 -43.43
C ASN A 272 -26.84 -31.15 -44.05
N ASN A 273 -26.38 -32.19 -44.74
CA ASN A 273 -27.25 -33.16 -45.41
C ASN A 273 -28.10 -34.05 -44.48
N GLU A 274 -27.74 -34.16 -43.19
CA GLU A 274 -28.39 -35.09 -42.25
C GLU A 274 -28.97 -34.42 -41.00
N VAL A 275 -28.35 -33.33 -40.53
CA VAL A 275 -28.73 -32.62 -39.30
C VAL A 275 -28.84 -31.13 -39.52
N SER A 276 -29.60 -30.49 -38.64
CA SER A 276 -29.69 -29.04 -38.53
C SER A 276 -29.64 -28.65 -37.06
N ILE A 277 -29.11 -27.47 -36.76
CA ILE A 277 -29.14 -26.89 -35.42
C ILE A 277 -29.68 -25.46 -35.48
N ALA A 278 -30.31 -25.01 -34.40
CA ALA A 278 -31.06 -23.77 -34.38
C ALA A 278 -30.92 -22.96 -33.08
N VAL A 279 -30.93 -21.63 -33.24
CA VAL A 279 -30.85 -20.62 -32.16
C VAL A 279 -31.83 -19.48 -32.47
N GLU A 280 -32.60 -19.05 -31.48
CA GLU A 280 -33.41 -17.82 -31.59
C GLU A 280 -32.54 -16.57 -31.43
N ILE A 281 -32.70 -15.59 -32.34
CA ILE A 281 -31.96 -14.34 -32.36
C ILE A 281 -32.91 -13.14 -32.38
N LYS A 282 -32.53 -12.08 -31.65
CA LYS A 282 -33.19 -10.76 -31.65
C LYS A 282 -32.28 -9.75 -32.36
N LYS A 283 -32.87 -8.79 -33.07
CA LYS A 283 -32.18 -7.61 -33.61
C LYS A 283 -32.68 -6.37 -32.88
N ASN A 284 -31.79 -5.56 -32.33
CA ASN A 284 -32.16 -4.33 -31.62
C ASN A 284 -32.31 -3.13 -32.59
N ASP A 285 -32.74 -1.98 -32.07
CA ASP A 285 -33.00 -0.77 -32.89
C ASP A 285 -31.74 -0.21 -33.58
N LYS A 286 -30.55 -0.41 -32.98
CA LYS A 286 -29.25 -0.07 -33.60
C LYS A 286 -28.84 -1.06 -34.71
N GLY A 287 -29.55 -2.18 -34.80
CA GLY A 287 -29.32 -3.26 -35.75
C GLY A 287 -28.37 -4.35 -35.28
N GLU A 288 -27.92 -4.30 -34.02
CA GLU A 288 -27.06 -5.33 -33.42
C GLU A 288 -27.84 -6.64 -33.25
N LYS A 289 -27.17 -7.77 -33.51
CA LYS A 289 -27.75 -9.11 -33.43
C LYS A 289 -27.36 -9.73 -32.09
N HIS A 290 -28.35 -10.16 -31.31
CA HIS A 290 -28.12 -10.81 -30.03
C HIS A 290 -28.72 -12.23 -30.05
N LEU A 291 -28.02 -13.17 -29.44
CA LEU A 291 -28.44 -14.55 -29.24
C LEU A 291 -29.36 -14.63 -28.01
N ILE A 292 -30.37 -15.49 -28.00
CA ILE A 292 -31.34 -15.61 -26.89
C ILE A 292 -31.12 -16.92 -26.13
N GLU A 293 -31.16 -16.92 -24.79
CA GLU A 293 -31.10 -18.15 -24.00
C GLU A 293 -32.28 -19.07 -24.37
N PRO A 294 -32.06 -20.31 -24.82
CA PRO A 294 -33.15 -21.19 -25.20
C PRO A 294 -33.93 -21.63 -23.96
N HIS A 295 -35.24 -21.36 -23.95
CA HIS A 295 -36.14 -21.50 -22.79
C HIS A 295 -35.94 -22.82 -22.01
N LYS A 296 -36.07 -22.78 -20.68
CA LYS A 296 -35.76 -23.92 -19.79
C LYS A 296 -36.59 -25.18 -20.05
N GLU A 297 -37.81 -25.01 -20.56
CA GLU A 297 -38.72 -26.10 -20.92
C GLU A 297 -38.70 -26.43 -22.43
N LEU A 298 -37.85 -25.77 -23.23
CA LEU A 298 -37.73 -26.05 -24.67
C LEU A 298 -36.93 -27.35 -24.87
N PRO A 299 -37.50 -28.39 -25.50
CA PRO A 299 -36.77 -29.60 -25.86
C PRO A 299 -35.52 -29.29 -26.69
N ARG A 300 -34.39 -29.97 -26.44
CA ARG A 300 -33.15 -29.75 -27.19
C ARG A 300 -33.03 -30.65 -28.43
N ILE A 301 -33.80 -31.74 -28.52
CA ILE A 301 -33.79 -32.65 -29.66
C ILE A 301 -35.15 -32.63 -30.39
N PHE A 302 -35.10 -32.48 -31.71
CA PHE A 302 -36.24 -32.49 -32.62
C PHE A 302 -36.06 -33.58 -33.68
N CYS A 303 -37.17 -34.17 -34.11
CA CYS A 303 -37.28 -35.02 -35.29
C CYS A 303 -38.46 -34.50 -36.09
N ASP A 304 -38.21 -33.39 -36.82
CA ASP A 304 -39.16 -32.37 -37.31
C ASP A 304 -39.94 -31.64 -36.20
N PHE A 305 -40.55 -32.41 -35.30
CA PHE A 305 -41.24 -31.96 -34.11
C PHE A 305 -40.41 -32.28 -32.85
N PRO A 306 -40.58 -31.53 -31.75
CA PRO A 306 -39.78 -31.72 -30.53
C PRO A 306 -39.96 -33.13 -29.93
N LEU A 307 -38.88 -33.67 -29.36
CA LEU A 307 -38.90 -34.90 -28.56
C LEU A 307 -39.03 -34.52 -27.08
N LEU A 308 -40.19 -34.82 -26.50
CA LEU A 308 -40.65 -34.25 -25.24
C LEU A 308 -39.87 -34.85 -24.06
N GLY A 309 -39.39 -34.03 -23.14
CA GLY A 309 -38.47 -34.51 -22.08
C GLY A 309 -36.99 -34.56 -22.51
N THR A 310 -36.61 -33.86 -23.60
CA THR A 310 -35.19 -33.59 -23.95
C THR A 310 -34.74 -32.16 -23.63
N HIS A 311 -35.47 -31.43 -22.78
CA HIS A 311 -35.20 -30.01 -22.47
C HIS A 311 -33.92 -29.78 -21.64
N ASP A 312 -33.45 -30.85 -21.03
CA ASP A 312 -32.31 -31.02 -20.12
C ASP A 312 -31.13 -31.79 -20.77
N PHE A 313 -31.23 -32.16 -22.05
CA PHE A 313 -30.14 -32.80 -22.79
C PHE A 313 -28.98 -31.81 -22.97
N SER A 314 -27.75 -32.27 -22.72
CA SER A 314 -26.55 -31.43 -22.58
C SER A 314 -25.96 -30.90 -23.90
N PHE A 315 -26.81 -30.34 -24.77
CA PHE A 315 -26.41 -29.61 -25.96
C PHE A 315 -26.76 -28.11 -25.82
N PRO A 316 -25.88 -27.16 -26.17
CA PRO A 316 -26.13 -25.73 -25.91
C PRO A 316 -27.29 -25.12 -26.71
N VAL A 317 -27.65 -25.73 -27.84
CA VAL A 317 -28.63 -25.23 -28.81
C VAL A 317 -29.64 -26.32 -29.19
N VAL A 318 -30.65 -26.01 -30.01
CA VAL A 318 -31.60 -27.02 -30.49
C VAL A 318 -30.99 -27.81 -31.65
N VAL A 319 -31.11 -29.14 -31.61
CA VAL A 319 -30.70 -30.09 -32.66
C VAL A 319 -31.93 -30.71 -33.32
N ASN A 320 -31.98 -30.74 -34.65
CA ASN A 320 -33.00 -31.44 -35.43
C ASN A 320 -32.36 -32.43 -36.42
N SER A 321 -33.00 -33.59 -36.58
CA SER A 321 -32.83 -34.41 -37.79
C SER A 321 -34.15 -35.10 -38.15
N PRO A 322 -34.66 -34.93 -39.38
CA PRO A 322 -35.76 -35.74 -39.92
C PRO A 322 -35.41 -37.24 -40.04
N LEU A 323 -34.13 -37.59 -39.83
CA LEU A 323 -33.60 -38.94 -39.99
C LEU A 323 -33.32 -39.65 -38.65
N PHE A 324 -33.50 -38.98 -37.50
CA PHE A 324 -33.37 -39.62 -36.19
C PHE A 324 -34.32 -40.81 -36.02
N ASN A 325 -33.90 -41.78 -35.21
CA ASN A 325 -34.73 -42.86 -34.72
C ASN A 325 -35.07 -42.57 -33.26
N PRO A 326 -36.23 -41.94 -32.96
CA PRO A 326 -36.63 -41.66 -31.59
C PRO A 326 -37.10 -42.93 -30.86
N THR A 327 -37.15 -42.85 -29.53
CA THR A 327 -37.85 -43.81 -28.67
C THR A 327 -39.34 -43.90 -29.03
N GLU A 328 -40.01 -44.99 -28.62
CA GLU A 328 -41.47 -45.04 -28.53
C GLU A 328 -41.84 -44.93 -27.04
N PRO A 329 -41.74 -43.71 -26.48
CA PRO A 329 -42.85 -42.78 -26.62
C PRO A 329 -42.52 -41.38 -27.22
N ARG A 330 -41.43 -41.25 -28.00
CA ARG A 330 -40.86 -39.99 -28.54
C ARG A 330 -40.32 -39.03 -27.48
N ASP A 331 -39.76 -39.59 -26.41
CA ASP A 331 -39.13 -38.86 -25.29
C ASP A 331 -37.60 -38.69 -25.41
N GLY A 332 -36.99 -39.21 -26.48
CA GLY A 332 -35.56 -39.13 -26.71
C GLY A 332 -35.13 -39.87 -27.98
N VAL A 333 -33.82 -40.02 -28.15
CA VAL A 333 -33.18 -40.81 -29.21
C VAL A 333 -32.22 -41.81 -28.55
N PRO A 334 -32.32 -43.14 -28.80
CA PRO A 334 -31.33 -44.07 -28.28
C PRO A 334 -29.91 -43.65 -28.69
N LEU A 335 -29.06 -43.46 -27.69
CA LEU A 335 -27.63 -43.19 -27.78
C LEU A 335 -26.84 -44.17 -26.90
N ILE A 336 -27.44 -45.29 -26.49
CA ILE A 336 -26.80 -46.39 -25.76
C ILE A 336 -25.81 -47.17 -26.64
N HIS A 337 -24.82 -47.83 -26.05
CA HIS A 337 -23.93 -48.72 -26.80
C HIS A 337 -24.71 -49.95 -27.34
N SER A 338 -24.41 -50.35 -28.57
CA SER A 338 -24.96 -51.55 -29.20
C SER A 338 -23.84 -52.51 -29.54
N GLU A 339 -23.91 -53.74 -29.02
CA GLU A 339 -23.01 -54.84 -29.41
C GLU A 339 -23.18 -55.27 -30.89
N ARG A 340 -24.23 -54.77 -31.55
CA ARG A 340 -24.56 -55.07 -32.95
C ARG A 340 -24.44 -53.82 -33.81
N SER A 341 -23.57 -53.87 -34.81
CA SER A 341 -23.37 -52.81 -35.80
C SER A 341 -24.63 -52.60 -36.67
N GLY A 342 -24.84 -51.37 -37.13
CA GLY A 342 -25.94 -51.01 -38.03
C GLY A 342 -27.31 -50.89 -37.33
N GLY A 343 -27.32 -50.56 -36.04
CA GLY A 343 -28.56 -50.31 -35.28
C GLY A 343 -28.88 -48.82 -35.11
N ASP A 344 -30.17 -48.51 -34.88
CA ASP A 344 -30.71 -47.15 -34.69
C ASP A 344 -29.86 -46.23 -33.80
N SER A 345 -29.24 -46.78 -32.74
CA SER A 345 -28.40 -46.01 -31.80
C SER A 345 -27.07 -45.56 -32.40
N GLU A 346 -26.43 -46.38 -33.24
CA GLU A 346 -25.20 -46.01 -33.96
C GLU A 346 -25.51 -44.91 -35.00
N GLU A 347 -26.65 -45.06 -35.69
CA GLU A 347 -27.20 -44.06 -36.60
C GLU A 347 -27.54 -42.73 -35.90
N ASN A 348 -28.05 -42.75 -34.67
CA ASN A 348 -28.30 -41.54 -33.87
C ASN A 348 -26.98 -40.92 -33.37
N ARG A 349 -26.04 -41.71 -32.86
CA ARG A 349 -24.72 -41.24 -32.38
C ARG A 349 -23.95 -40.51 -33.48
N ASN A 350 -23.94 -41.05 -34.70
CA ASN A 350 -23.28 -40.42 -35.84
C ASN A 350 -23.89 -39.05 -36.19
N ARG A 351 -25.22 -38.91 -36.15
CA ARG A 351 -25.91 -37.62 -36.37
C ARG A 351 -25.61 -36.62 -35.27
N ILE A 352 -25.55 -37.06 -34.01
CA ILE A 352 -25.15 -36.20 -32.90
C ILE A 352 -23.70 -35.72 -33.05
N ILE A 353 -22.76 -36.56 -33.51
CA ILE A 353 -21.39 -36.14 -33.85
C ILE A 353 -21.39 -35.10 -34.98
N GLN A 354 -22.22 -35.28 -36.02
CA GLN A 354 -22.37 -34.26 -37.05
C GLN A 354 -22.94 -32.95 -36.50
N ALA A 355 -23.85 -32.98 -35.52
CA ALA A 355 -24.38 -31.77 -34.89
C ALA A 355 -23.30 -30.98 -34.13
N ILE A 356 -22.29 -31.64 -33.55
CA ILE A 356 -21.13 -30.97 -32.93
C ILE A 356 -20.34 -30.19 -33.98
N ASN A 357 -19.99 -30.81 -35.10
CA ASN A 357 -19.27 -30.13 -36.19
C ASN A 357 -20.02 -28.87 -36.67
N VAL A 358 -21.34 -29.00 -36.84
CA VAL A 358 -22.22 -27.91 -37.30
C VAL A 358 -22.39 -26.83 -36.21
N TYR A 359 -22.31 -27.18 -34.93
CA TYR A 359 -22.27 -26.22 -33.81
C TYR A 359 -20.98 -25.41 -33.78
N ASN A 360 -19.83 -26.06 -34.02
CA ASN A 360 -18.54 -25.38 -34.08
C ASN A 360 -18.52 -24.35 -35.24
N ASP A 361 -18.97 -24.75 -36.45
CA ASP A 361 -19.20 -23.85 -37.59
C ASP A 361 -20.06 -22.61 -37.23
N MET A 362 -21.12 -22.85 -36.44
CA MET A 362 -22.07 -21.80 -36.03
C MET A 362 -21.46 -20.84 -34.99
N LEU A 363 -20.75 -21.36 -33.99
CA LEU A 363 -20.12 -20.56 -32.94
C LEU A 363 -19.04 -19.66 -33.53
N ASP A 364 -18.17 -20.20 -34.39
CA ASP A 364 -17.10 -19.48 -35.05
C ASP A 364 -17.65 -18.37 -35.97
N TYR A 365 -18.77 -18.64 -36.67
CA TYR A 365 -19.47 -17.63 -37.46
C TYR A 365 -20.07 -16.51 -36.60
N PHE A 366 -20.72 -16.84 -35.48
CA PHE A 366 -21.31 -15.84 -34.58
C PHE A 366 -20.24 -14.96 -33.91
N ALA A 367 -19.12 -15.55 -33.50
CA ALA A 367 -17.94 -14.83 -33.02
C ALA A 367 -17.41 -13.85 -34.09
N LYS A 368 -17.17 -14.36 -35.31
CA LYS A 368 -16.59 -13.61 -36.44
C LYS A 368 -17.48 -12.47 -36.96
N GLU A 369 -18.80 -12.65 -37.01
CA GLU A 369 -19.75 -11.60 -37.42
C GLU A 369 -20.20 -10.72 -36.24
N GLY A 370 -19.57 -10.83 -35.07
CA GLY A 370 -19.76 -9.91 -33.94
C GLY A 370 -21.15 -9.96 -33.30
N TYR A 371 -21.78 -11.14 -33.27
CA TYR A 371 -23.04 -11.34 -32.53
C TYR A 371 -22.83 -11.06 -31.04
N LYS A 372 -23.91 -10.70 -30.34
CA LYS A 372 -23.91 -10.40 -28.90
C LYS A 372 -24.61 -11.50 -28.11
N ASP A 373 -24.36 -11.50 -26.81
CA ASP A 373 -24.93 -12.44 -25.84
C ASP A 373 -24.48 -13.92 -26.06
N LEU A 374 -23.26 -14.18 -26.55
CA LEU A 374 -22.76 -15.55 -26.84
C LEU A 374 -22.81 -16.52 -25.66
N TYR A 375 -22.76 -16.00 -24.42
CA TYR A 375 -22.97 -16.80 -23.21
C TYR A 375 -24.27 -17.63 -23.27
N ASN A 376 -25.31 -17.15 -23.96
CA ASN A 376 -26.59 -17.85 -24.13
C ASN A 376 -26.50 -19.17 -24.92
N ILE A 377 -25.40 -19.42 -25.66
CA ILE A 377 -25.25 -20.58 -26.55
C ILE A 377 -23.98 -21.44 -26.29
N VAL A 378 -23.24 -21.16 -25.21
CA VAL A 378 -22.09 -22.00 -24.76
C VAL A 378 -22.44 -22.85 -23.53
N LYS A 379 -23.72 -22.81 -23.12
CA LYS A 379 -24.22 -23.35 -21.86
C LYS A 379 -24.43 -24.86 -21.93
N ILE A 380 -23.55 -25.60 -21.25
CA ILE A 380 -23.64 -27.06 -21.12
C ILE A 380 -24.09 -27.41 -19.69
N SER A 381 -25.31 -27.94 -19.56
CA SER A 381 -25.81 -28.52 -18.31
C SER A 381 -25.13 -29.86 -17.99
N ALA A 382 -25.07 -30.23 -16.72
CA ALA A 382 -24.76 -31.61 -16.34
C ALA A 382 -25.88 -32.55 -16.86
N GLN A 383 -25.50 -33.68 -17.46
CA GLN A 383 -26.45 -34.60 -18.07
C GLN A 383 -27.14 -35.49 -17.00
N PRO A 384 -28.47 -35.39 -16.79
CA PRO A 384 -29.19 -36.36 -15.99
C PRO A 384 -29.19 -37.76 -16.64
N GLU A 385 -29.15 -38.81 -15.82
CA GLU A 385 -29.25 -40.21 -16.26
C GLU A 385 -30.58 -40.48 -16.98
N LYS A 386 -30.52 -41.18 -18.12
CA LYS A 386 -31.71 -41.59 -18.88
C LYS A 386 -31.55 -42.97 -19.50
N ASN A 387 -32.67 -43.70 -19.56
CA ASN A 387 -32.80 -45.06 -20.09
C ASN A 387 -32.25 -45.20 -21.53
N TRP A 388 -32.23 -44.10 -22.29
CA TRP A 388 -31.80 -44.02 -23.68
C TRP A 388 -30.40 -43.42 -23.88
N LEU A 389 -29.69 -43.05 -22.80
CA LEU A 389 -28.35 -42.46 -22.82
C LEU A 389 -27.28 -43.44 -22.30
N ASP A 390 -26.07 -43.24 -22.82
CA ASP A 390 -24.81 -43.77 -22.27
C ASP A 390 -24.03 -42.55 -21.76
N SER A 391 -24.04 -42.33 -20.44
CA SER A 391 -23.44 -41.15 -19.81
C SER A 391 -21.93 -41.04 -20.09
N ASP A 392 -21.27 -42.19 -20.24
CA ASP A 392 -19.83 -42.29 -20.47
C ASP A 392 -19.48 -41.88 -21.91
N TRP A 393 -20.34 -42.25 -22.88
CA TRP A 393 -20.27 -41.72 -24.25
C TRP A 393 -20.64 -40.23 -24.33
N VAL A 394 -21.64 -39.77 -23.58
CA VAL A 394 -22.05 -38.36 -23.57
C VAL A 394 -20.93 -37.45 -23.06
N GLU A 395 -20.31 -37.71 -21.90
CA GLU A 395 -19.24 -36.81 -21.42
C GLU A 395 -18.03 -36.81 -22.38
N LYS A 396 -17.63 -37.99 -22.88
CA LYS A 396 -16.39 -38.16 -23.67
C LYS A 396 -16.51 -37.77 -25.14
N VAL A 397 -17.69 -37.91 -25.75
CA VAL A 397 -17.89 -37.75 -27.20
C VAL A 397 -18.86 -36.60 -27.54
N LEU A 398 -19.75 -36.20 -26.63
CA LEU A 398 -20.59 -34.99 -26.79
C LEU A 398 -19.96 -33.79 -26.08
N ILE A 399 -19.85 -33.87 -24.75
CA ILE A 399 -19.60 -32.71 -23.91
C ILE A 399 -18.15 -32.23 -24.03
N HIS A 400 -17.16 -33.12 -23.90
CA HIS A 400 -15.75 -32.72 -23.94
C HIS A 400 -15.33 -32.05 -25.28
N PRO A 401 -15.68 -32.56 -26.48
CA PRO A 401 -15.36 -31.87 -27.73
C PRO A 401 -15.99 -30.48 -27.86
N ILE A 402 -17.22 -30.29 -27.36
CA ILE A 402 -17.88 -28.98 -27.32
C ILE A 402 -17.17 -28.05 -26.32
N LYS A 403 -16.82 -28.54 -25.12
CA LYS A 403 -16.05 -27.79 -24.10
C LYS A 403 -14.73 -27.26 -24.67
N GLU A 404 -13.93 -28.11 -25.34
CA GLU A 404 -12.62 -27.70 -25.87
C GLU A 404 -12.71 -26.71 -27.05
N HIS A 405 -13.74 -26.80 -27.90
CA HIS A 405 -13.98 -25.78 -28.92
C HIS A 405 -14.37 -24.44 -28.27
N ILE A 406 -15.28 -24.45 -27.29
CA ILE A 406 -15.66 -23.25 -26.52
C ILE A 406 -14.46 -22.62 -25.78
N LYS A 407 -13.53 -23.42 -25.24
CA LYS A 407 -12.30 -22.89 -24.60
C LYS A 407 -11.46 -22.05 -25.56
N THR A 408 -11.35 -22.51 -26.81
CA THR A 408 -10.33 -22.06 -27.78
C THR A 408 -10.85 -21.05 -28.80
N THR A 409 -12.16 -21.01 -29.10
CA THR A 409 -12.73 -19.97 -29.97
C THR A 409 -12.60 -18.58 -29.35
N THR A 410 -12.12 -17.62 -30.14
CA THR A 410 -11.91 -16.22 -29.73
C THR A 410 -13.21 -15.41 -29.82
N PHE A 411 -13.95 -15.27 -28.71
CA PHE A 411 -15.23 -14.54 -28.69
C PHE A 411 -15.55 -13.75 -27.41
N ILE A 412 -14.78 -13.87 -26.34
CA ILE A 412 -15.04 -13.15 -25.08
C ILE A 412 -14.35 -11.79 -25.13
N HIS A 413 -15.08 -10.73 -24.81
CA HIS A 413 -14.46 -9.42 -24.64
C HIS A 413 -13.87 -9.28 -23.23
N ASN A 414 -12.60 -8.90 -23.15
CA ASN A 414 -12.03 -8.45 -21.89
C ASN A 414 -12.51 -7.02 -21.54
N SER A 415 -12.20 -6.53 -20.34
CA SER A 415 -12.59 -5.18 -19.89
C SER A 415 -11.95 -4.03 -20.71
N SER A 416 -10.94 -4.34 -21.52
CA SER A 416 -10.29 -3.43 -22.49
C SER A 416 -10.89 -3.55 -23.90
N ASP A 417 -12.06 -4.20 -24.02
CA ASP A 417 -12.81 -4.52 -25.24
C ASP A 417 -12.11 -5.44 -26.27
N GLU A 418 -10.88 -5.90 -26.00
CA GLU A 418 -10.16 -6.86 -26.84
C GLU A 418 -10.87 -8.22 -26.81
N VAL A 419 -10.89 -8.92 -27.96
CA VAL A 419 -11.56 -10.23 -28.08
C VAL A 419 -10.54 -11.35 -27.83
N CYS A 420 -10.81 -12.21 -26.86
CA CYS A 420 -9.98 -13.31 -26.41
C CYS A 420 -10.74 -14.66 -26.45
N SER A 421 -9.99 -15.75 -26.45
CA SER A 421 -10.48 -17.07 -26.04
C SER A 421 -10.46 -17.19 -24.51
N LEU A 422 -11.05 -18.24 -23.94
CA LEU A 422 -10.94 -18.52 -22.50
C LEU A 422 -9.52 -18.95 -22.13
N TYR A 423 -8.93 -19.82 -22.97
CA TYR A 423 -7.63 -20.45 -22.77
C TYR A 423 -6.73 -20.25 -24.00
N ASP A 424 -5.42 -20.40 -23.79
CA ASP A 424 -4.41 -20.43 -24.85
C ASP A 424 -4.15 -21.87 -25.38
N VAL A 425 -3.16 -22.02 -26.26
CA VAL A 425 -2.79 -23.31 -26.87
C VAL A 425 -2.09 -24.29 -25.91
N TRP A 426 -1.84 -23.88 -24.65
CA TRP A 426 -1.23 -24.69 -23.60
C TRP A 426 -2.21 -24.99 -22.44
N ASP A 427 -3.51 -24.72 -22.63
CA ASP A 427 -4.57 -24.78 -21.60
C ASP A 427 -4.32 -23.82 -20.42
N THR A 428 -3.60 -22.72 -20.66
CA THR A 428 -3.42 -21.63 -19.69
C THR A 428 -4.58 -20.63 -19.80
N PRO A 429 -5.23 -20.21 -18.70
CA PRO A 429 -6.28 -19.19 -18.75
C PRO A 429 -5.77 -17.87 -19.32
N ILE A 430 -6.47 -17.35 -20.33
CA ILE A 430 -6.33 -15.95 -20.78
C ILE A 430 -7.35 -15.09 -20.04
N ILE A 431 -8.60 -15.56 -19.95
CA ILE A 431 -9.70 -14.88 -19.27
C ILE A 431 -10.03 -15.60 -17.97
N PHE A 432 -10.12 -14.81 -16.90
CA PHE A 432 -10.48 -15.26 -15.56
C PHE A 432 -11.99 -15.12 -15.33
N ILE A 433 -12.63 -16.23 -14.97
CA ILE A 433 -14.06 -16.29 -14.64
C ILE A 433 -14.20 -16.40 -13.13
N MET A 434 -14.92 -15.44 -12.54
CA MET A 434 -15.07 -15.30 -11.10
C MET A 434 -15.71 -16.55 -10.46
N LYS A 435 -15.18 -17.04 -9.33
CA LYS A 435 -15.62 -18.29 -8.68
C LYS A 435 -16.24 -18.13 -7.30
N ASP A 436 -16.16 -16.95 -6.70
CA ASP A 436 -16.79 -16.66 -5.40
C ASP A 436 -18.30 -16.90 -5.43
N GLU A 437 -18.89 -17.33 -4.32
CA GLU A 437 -20.25 -17.93 -4.29
C GLU A 437 -21.38 -16.95 -4.61
N THR A 438 -21.27 -15.68 -4.18
CA THR A 438 -22.32 -14.67 -4.29
C THR A 438 -22.01 -13.60 -5.35
N PRO A 439 -23.02 -13.09 -6.09
CA PRO A 439 -22.82 -12.02 -7.08
C PRO A 439 -22.12 -10.79 -6.50
N GLU A 440 -22.42 -10.45 -5.24
CA GLU A 440 -21.87 -9.29 -4.54
C GLU A 440 -20.37 -9.45 -4.24
N TYR A 441 -19.90 -10.67 -3.94
CA TYR A 441 -18.47 -10.93 -3.81
C TYR A 441 -17.80 -10.99 -5.18
N ARG A 442 -18.38 -11.69 -6.17
CA ARG A 442 -17.83 -11.72 -7.54
C ARG A 442 -17.65 -10.33 -8.14
N SER A 443 -18.63 -9.43 -7.99
CA SER A 443 -18.54 -8.05 -8.47
C SER A 443 -17.39 -7.27 -7.81
N LYS A 444 -17.20 -7.41 -6.49
CA LYS A 444 -16.15 -6.66 -5.77
C LYS A 444 -14.75 -7.24 -5.97
N VAL A 445 -14.61 -8.56 -6.05
CA VAL A 445 -13.35 -9.23 -6.43
C VAL A 445 -12.97 -8.84 -7.85
N TRP A 446 -13.93 -8.87 -8.78
CA TRP A 446 -13.73 -8.36 -10.15
C TRP A 446 -13.31 -6.89 -10.15
N GLU A 447 -13.95 -6.00 -9.37
CA GLU A 447 -13.60 -4.58 -9.32
C GLU A 447 -12.14 -4.33 -8.94
N LEU A 448 -11.62 -5.05 -7.94
CA LEU A 448 -10.22 -4.94 -7.54
C LEU A 448 -9.27 -5.58 -8.56
N SER A 449 -9.60 -6.80 -9.02
CA SER A 449 -8.79 -7.55 -10.00
C SER A 449 -8.67 -6.81 -11.32
N ASN A 450 -9.73 -6.13 -11.75
CA ASN A 450 -9.77 -5.33 -12.98
C ASN A 450 -8.85 -4.10 -12.95
N MET A 451 -8.51 -3.58 -11.77
CA MET A 451 -7.49 -2.52 -11.65
C MET A 451 -6.06 -3.06 -11.76
N LEU A 452 -5.85 -4.35 -11.43
CA LEU A 452 -4.54 -5.00 -11.43
C LEU A 452 -4.22 -5.69 -12.78
N MET A 453 -5.24 -6.27 -13.43
CA MET A 453 -5.11 -7.12 -14.62
C MET A 453 -6.35 -7.01 -15.55
N PRO A 454 -6.67 -5.80 -16.07
CA PRO A 454 -7.89 -5.58 -16.86
C PRO A 454 -7.98 -6.49 -18.10
N LYS A 455 -6.85 -6.82 -18.72
CA LYS A 455 -6.77 -7.67 -19.92
C LYS A 455 -7.23 -9.11 -19.70
N ASN A 456 -7.24 -9.58 -18.46
CA ASN A 456 -7.64 -10.93 -18.07
C ASN A 456 -9.07 -10.99 -17.50
N MET A 457 -9.70 -9.83 -17.23
CA MET A 457 -11.06 -9.74 -16.71
C MET A 457 -12.09 -9.64 -17.84
N THR A 458 -13.25 -10.30 -17.69
CA THR A 458 -14.44 -10.09 -18.54
C THR A 458 -15.02 -8.67 -18.38
N ARG A 459 -15.98 -8.26 -19.22
CA ARG A 459 -16.79 -7.05 -18.94
C ARG A 459 -17.62 -7.19 -17.65
N LYS A 460 -17.80 -6.09 -16.94
CA LYS A 460 -18.51 -6.04 -15.64
C LYS A 460 -19.97 -6.50 -15.71
N ASP A 461 -20.68 -6.12 -16.77
CA ASP A 461 -22.07 -6.50 -17.03
C ASP A 461 -22.22 -7.95 -17.53
N GLU A 462 -21.11 -8.61 -17.87
CA GLU A 462 -21.10 -9.99 -18.34
C GLU A 462 -20.67 -11.02 -17.26
N ILE A 463 -20.17 -10.59 -16.09
CA ILE A 463 -19.67 -11.48 -15.01
C ILE A 463 -20.66 -12.62 -14.70
N GLU A 464 -21.90 -12.26 -14.38
CA GLU A 464 -22.95 -13.23 -14.02
C GLU A 464 -23.39 -14.08 -15.21
N ASN A 465 -23.30 -13.56 -16.43
CA ASN A 465 -23.69 -14.27 -17.64
C ASN A 465 -22.68 -15.39 -17.94
N TRP A 466 -21.39 -15.10 -17.86
CA TRP A 466 -20.33 -16.11 -18.01
C TRP A 466 -20.33 -17.10 -16.84
N TYR A 467 -20.51 -16.65 -15.59
CA TYR A 467 -20.62 -17.53 -14.42
C TYR A 467 -21.74 -18.57 -14.57
N ASN A 468 -22.93 -18.14 -15.01
CA ASN A 468 -24.12 -19.01 -15.11
C ASN A 468 -24.18 -19.84 -16.43
N SER A 469 -23.25 -19.63 -17.35
CA SER A 469 -23.21 -20.35 -18.64
C SER A 469 -22.03 -21.32 -18.74
N LEU A 470 -20.87 -20.97 -18.18
CA LEU A 470 -19.70 -21.82 -18.18
C LEU A 470 -19.72 -22.83 -17.02
N TRP A 471 -19.12 -23.99 -17.25
CA TRP A 471 -19.01 -25.09 -16.29
C TRP A 471 -18.05 -24.75 -15.13
N VAL A 472 -18.09 -25.52 -14.05
CA VAL A 472 -17.42 -25.20 -12.78
C VAL A 472 -15.90 -25.10 -12.97
N GLU A 473 -15.32 -25.97 -13.79
CA GLU A 473 -13.90 -26.02 -14.09
C GLU A 473 -13.38 -24.76 -14.83
N CYS A 474 -14.25 -23.97 -15.45
CA CYS A 474 -13.89 -22.65 -15.99
C CYS A 474 -13.83 -21.54 -14.93
N ARG A 475 -14.45 -21.72 -13.76
CA ARG A 475 -14.52 -20.73 -12.67
C ARG A 475 -13.21 -20.77 -11.88
N ASN A 476 -12.18 -20.21 -12.50
CA ASN A 476 -10.79 -20.40 -12.12
C ASN A 476 -10.29 -19.39 -11.07
N PHE A 477 -10.86 -18.18 -11.02
CA PHE A 477 -10.31 -17.05 -10.24
C PHE A 477 -11.29 -16.52 -9.19
N GLY A 478 -10.82 -16.22 -7.98
CA GLY A 478 -11.58 -15.56 -6.92
C GLY A 478 -10.69 -14.84 -5.92
N ILE A 479 -11.21 -14.46 -4.75
CA ILE A 479 -10.44 -13.66 -3.78
C ILE A 479 -9.13 -14.33 -3.34
N VAL A 480 -9.10 -15.66 -3.24
CA VAL A 480 -7.91 -16.45 -2.87
C VAL A 480 -6.81 -16.40 -3.93
N ASP A 481 -7.14 -16.12 -5.20
CA ASP A 481 -6.16 -16.00 -6.28
C ASP A 481 -5.72 -14.56 -6.48
N LEU A 482 -6.65 -13.59 -6.32
CA LEU A 482 -6.30 -12.17 -6.20
C LEU A 482 -5.29 -11.94 -5.05
N ILE A 483 -5.42 -12.67 -3.94
CA ILE A 483 -4.43 -12.64 -2.86
C ILE A 483 -3.05 -13.12 -3.33
N LYS A 484 -2.96 -14.23 -4.08
CA LYS A 484 -1.68 -14.74 -4.60
C LYS A 484 -1.01 -13.73 -5.53
N GLU A 485 -1.77 -13.08 -6.40
CA GLU A 485 -1.29 -12.01 -7.29
C GLU A 485 -0.71 -10.80 -6.53
N VAL A 486 -1.25 -10.48 -5.35
CA VAL A 486 -0.71 -9.46 -4.45
C VAL A 486 0.53 -9.97 -3.70
N GLU A 487 0.54 -11.22 -3.25
CA GLU A 487 1.73 -11.85 -2.65
C GLU A 487 2.90 -11.92 -3.63
N GLU A 488 2.65 -12.18 -4.92
CA GLU A 488 3.65 -12.15 -6.00
C GLU A 488 4.19 -10.75 -6.31
N CYS A 489 3.49 -9.67 -5.91
CA CYS A 489 4.07 -8.33 -5.93
C CYS A 489 5.14 -8.17 -4.83
N GLY A 490 5.01 -8.90 -3.70
CA GLY A 490 5.94 -8.91 -2.57
C GLY A 490 5.97 -7.64 -1.72
N ASN A 491 5.78 -6.47 -2.32
CA ASN A 491 5.71 -5.19 -1.62
C ASN A 491 4.82 -4.15 -2.30
N LEU A 492 4.53 -3.09 -1.55
CA LEU A 492 3.65 -1.98 -1.93
C LEU A 492 4.15 -1.23 -3.17
N VAL A 493 5.47 -1.12 -3.39
CA VAL A 493 6.05 -0.40 -4.55
C VAL A 493 5.75 -1.14 -5.85
N ASN A 494 5.92 -2.46 -5.85
CA ASN A 494 5.58 -3.30 -7.00
C ASN A 494 4.06 -3.29 -7.26
N LEU A 495 3.24 -3.36 -6.20
CA LEU A 495 1.78 -3.26 -6.33
C LEU A 495 1.34 -1.89 -6.90
N SER A 496 1.89 -0.79 -6.41
CA SER A 496 1.67 0.56 -6.97
C SER A 496 2.06 0.64 -8.45
N THR A 497 3.15 -0.01 -8.83
CA THR A 497 3.66 -0.03 -10.21
C THR A 497 2.74 -0.82 -11.15
N ARG A 498 2.12 -1.92 -10.68
CA ARG A 498 1.10 -2.66 -11.46
C ARG A 498 -0.22 -1.88 -11.55
N LEU A 499 -0.70 -1.27 -10.45
CA LEU A 499 -2.01 -0.60 -10.38
C LEU A 499 -2.06 0.78 -11.07
N GLY A 500 -0.97 1.56 -11.03
CA GLY A 500 -0.97 2.96 -11.48
C GLY A 500 -1.88 3.90 -10.68
N TYR A 501 -2.33 3.47 -9.49
CA TYR A 501 -3.32 4.14 -8.64
C TYR A 501 -2.90 4.09 -7.16
N ASP A 502 -3.70 4.68 -6.26
CA ASP A 502 -3.55 4.58 -4.81
C ASP A 502 -3.68 3.11 -4.34
N SER A 503 -2.52 2.46 -4.16
CA SER A 503 -2.37 1.08 -3.72
C SER A 503 -2.76 0.87 -2.26
N ILE A 504 -2.61 1.89 -1.39
CA ILE A 504 -3.03 1.80 0.01
C ILE A 504 -4.56 1.76 0.09
N LYS A 505 -5.25 2.61 -0.66
CA LYS A 505 -6.72 2.55 -0.72
C LYS A 505 -7.19 1.21 -1.29
N TRP A 506 -6.65 0.80 -2.44
CA TRP A 506 -7.00 -0.47 -3.07
C TRP A 506 -6.76 -1.67 -2.14
N LEU A 507 -5.66 -1.67 -1.39
CA LEU A 507 -5.34 -2.72 -0.43
C LEU A 507 -6.27 -2.70 0.80
N ASN A 508 -6.66 -1.52 1.29
CA ASN A 508 -7.68 -1.41 2.34
C ASN A 508 -9.02 -2.01 1.87
N ASP A 509 -9.44 -1.74 0.63
CA ASP A 509 -10.65 -2.34 0.04
C ASP A 509 -10.54 -3.88 -0.07
N LEU A 510 -9.36 -4.43 -0.41
CA LEU A 510 -9.07 -5.88 -0.39
C LEU A 510 -9.11 -6.47 1.04
N ILE A 511 -8.52 -5.78 2.02
CA ILE A 511 -8.50 -6.21 3.43
C ILE A 511 -9.93 -6.28 3.98
N VAL A 512 -10.78 -5.30 3.67
CA VAL A 512 -12.20 -5.32 4.04
C VAL A 512 -12.90 -6.55 3.46
N LEU A 513 -12.70 -6.88 2.17
CA LEU A 513 -13.30 -8.06 1.54
C LEU A 513 -12.84 -9.38 2.16
N LEU A 514 -11.54 -9.54 2.36
CA LEU A 514 -10.97 -10.76 2.92
C LEU A 514 -11.45 -10.96 4.36
N TYR A 515 -11.32 -9.94 5.21
CA TYR A 515 -11.50 -10.10 6.65
C TYR A 515 -12.97 -10.17 7.08
N HIS A 516 -13.90 -9.63 6.28
CA HIS A 516 -15.35 -9.81 6.48
C HIS A 516 -15.77 -11.30 6.52
N ASN A 517 -15.08 -12.19 5.80
CA ASN A 517 -15.32 -13.63 5.79
C ASN A 517 -14.02 -14.44 6.09
N SER A 518 -13.12 -13.87 6.88
CA SER A 518 -11.74 -14.35 7.14
C SER A 518 -11.59 -15.85 7.37
N SER A 519 -12.44 -16.45 8.21
CA SER A 519 -12.34 -17.85 8.63
C SER A 519 -12.44 -18.86 7.49
N LYS A 520 -13.15 -18.53 6.40
CA LYS A 520 -13.26 -19.41 5.22
C LYS A 520 -11.96 -19.37 4.40
N TYR A 521 -11.52 -18.18 4.01
CA TYR A 521 -10.41 -18.00 3.08
C TYR A 521 -9.04 -18.30 3.72
N ILE A 522 -8.88 -18.06 5.03
CA ILE A 522 -7.68 -18.47 5.77
C ILE A 522 -7.60 -20.00 5.89
N ALA A 523 -8.73 -20.69 6.02
CA ALA A 523 -8.77 -22.16 6.00
C ALA A 523 -8.46 -22.74 4.61
N GLU A 524 -8.91 -22.08 3.52
CA GLU A 524 -8.59 -22.47 2.14
C GLU A 524 -7.10 -22.25 1.79
N LEU A 525 -6.51 -21.15 2.27
CA LEU A 525 -5.06 -20.88 2.15
C LEU A 525 -4.20 -21.76 3.07
N GLY A 526 -4.76 -22.28 4.16
CA GLY A 526 -4.04 -23.01 5.21
C GLY A 526 -3.07 -22.15 6.05
N ARG A 527 -3.06 -20.82 5.85
CA ARG A 527 -2.17 -19.84 6.49
C ARG A 527 -2.76 -18.43 6.39
N HIS A 528 -2.18 -17.50 7.13
CA HIS A 528 -2.43 -16.07 6.89
C HIS A 528 -1.77 -15.62 5.56
N PRO A 529 -2.42 -14.74 4.78
CA PRO A 529 -1.86 -14.19 3.55
C PRO A 529 -0.89 -13.04 3.83
N SER A 530 0.22 -13.04 3.09
CA SER A 530 1.30 -12.06 3.16
C SER A 530 0.97 -10.84 2.29
N ILE A 531 -0.03 -10.07 2.71
CA ILE A 531 -0.51 -8.88 1.99
C ILE A 531 -0.50 -7.60 2.82
N LEU A 532 -0.04 -7.65 4.08
CA LEU A 532 -0.06 -6.50 4.99
C LEU A 532 1.31 -5.80 4.96
N PRO A 533 1.44 -4.58 4.43
CA PRO A 533 2.73 -3.89 4.34
C PRO A 533 3.24 -3.49 5.71
N ASN A 534 4.52 -3.79 5.96
CA ASN A 534 5.26 -3.19 7.06
C ASN A 534 5.57 -1.70 6.79
N GLN A 535 6.27 -1.01 7.69
CA GLN A 535 6.59 0.41 7.53
C GLN A 535 7.66 0.72 6.45
N TYR A 536 8.24 -0.30 5.81
CA TYR A 536 9.02 -0.17 4.57
C TYR A 536 8.20 -0.47 3.30
N GLY A 537 7.01 -1.07 3.45
CA GLY A 537 6.10 -1.45 2.38
C GLY A 537 6.13 -2.92 2.00
N ASP A 538 7.01 -3.74 2.58
CA ASP A 538 7.10 -5.18 2.29
C ASP A 538 5.94 -5.95 2.93
N PHE A 539 5.35 -6.88 2.18
CA PHE A 539 4.14 -7.56 2.63
C PHE A 539 4.45 -8.73 3.57
N LEU A 540 3.78 -8.74 4.73
CA LEU A 540 3.87 -9.77 5.75
C LEU A 540 2.50 -10.36 6.08
N PRO A 541 2.45 -11.58 6.64
CA PRO A 541 1.22 -12.19 7.12
C PRO A 541 0.86 -11.70 8.53
N LEU A 542 -0.42 -11.83 8.89
CA LEU A 542 -1.00 -11.32 10.15
C LEU A 542 -0.28 -11.81 11.42
N ASP A 543 0.27 -13.02 11.41
CA ASP A 543 1.00 -13.62 12.53
C ASP A 543 2.41 -13.04 12.77
N ARG A 544 2.91 -12.21 11.85
CA ARG A 544 4.27 -11.62 11.89
C ARG A 544 4.30 -10.10 11.95
N ILE A 545 3.14 -9.46 11.80
CA ILE A 545 3.01 -8.01 11.75
C ILE A 545 2.18 -7.51 12.95
N HIS A 546 2.49 -6.31 13.41
CA HIS A 546 1.94 -5.74 14.64
C HIS A 546 1.39 -4.34 14.41
N ALA A 547 0.29 -4.00 15.07
CA ALA A 547 -0.19 -2.63 15.14
C ALA A 547 0.75 -1.79 16.02
N GLU A 548 1.17 -0.63 15.50
CA GLU A 548 1.82 0.39 16.31
C GLU A 548 0.81 1.05 17.24
N ASN A 549 1.13 1.10 18.55
CA ASN A 549 0.42 1.87 19.56
C ASN A 549 1.36 2.91 20.19
N ASN A 550 1.26 4.16 19.70
CA ASN A 550 1.96 5.35 20.22
C ASN A 550 3.51 5.26 20.29
N ILE A 551 4.14 4.51 19.39
CA ILE A 551 5.61 4.46 19.25
C ILE A 551 6.07 5.59 18.33
N GLY A 552 6.54 6.70 18.90
CA GLY A 552 7.14 7.80 18.11
C GLY A 552 8.41 7.39 17.36
N GLU A 553 8.65 8.00 16.20
CA GLU A 553 9.79 7.67 15.31
C GLU A 553 11.15 7.62 16.04
N THR A 554 11.43 8.59 16.92
CA THR A 554 12.68 8.66 17.70
C THR A 554 12.99 7.37 18.47
N TYR A 555 11.98 6.65 18.99
CA TYR A 555 12.21 5.38 19.67
C TYR A 555 12.51 4.23 18.69
N LYS A 556 11.91 4.27 17.49
CA LYS A 556 12.19 3.30 16.40
C LYS A 556 13.59 3.51 15.83
N ASP A 557 14.06 4.75 15.77
CA ASP A 557 15.44 5.08 15.39
C ASP A 557 16.46 4.66 16.44
N ILE A 558 16.19 4.94 17.73
CA ILE A 558 17.02 4.47 18.84
C ILE A 558 17.09 2.94 18.89
N ALA A 559 15.98 2.26 18.63
CA ALA A 559 15.95 0.81 18.54
C ALA A 559 16.77 0.26 17.36
N LEU A 560 16.72 0.93 16.20
CA LEU A 560 17.54 0.57 15.05
C LEU A 560 19.05 0.69 15.36
N ILE A 561 19.48 1.66 16.16
CA ILE A 561 20.88 1.77 16.63
C ILE A 561 21.26 0.61 17.55
N ALA A 562 20.32 0.06 18.34
CA ALA A 562 20.54 -1.16 19.11
C ALA A 562 20.55 -2.44 18.25
N GLY A 563 20.14 -2.36 16.98
CA GLY A 563 19.99 -3.50 16.06
C GLY A 563 18.55 -4.02 15.93
N VAL A 564 17.56 -3.38 16.56
CA VAL A 564 16.17 -3.84 16.63
C VAL A 564 15.27 -3.04 15.68
N ASN A 565 15.09 -3.54 14.45
CA ASN A 565 14.35 -2.83 13.40
C ASN A 565 12.82 -3.03 13.52
N PHE A 566 12.17 -2.32 14.45
CA PHE A 566 10.71 -2.39 14.64
C PHE A 566 9.90 -2.17 13.35
N ARG A 567 10.39 -1.33 12.43
CA ARG A 567 9.72 -0.99 11.18
C ARG A 567 9.55 -2.18 10.22
N GLU A 568 10.35 -3.24 10.37
CA GLU A 568 10.19 -4.49 9.60
C GLU A 568 8.92 -5.27 9.98
N ARG A 569 8.44 -5.14 11.22
CA ARG A 569 7.32 -5.92 11.79
C ARG A 569 6.15 -5.09 12.29
N LEU A 570 6.20 -3.77 12.16
CA LEU A 570 5.07 -2.86 12.40
C LEU A 570 4.31 -2.62 11.10
N LEU A 571 2.98 -2.65 11.17
CA LEU A 571 2.07 -2.32 10.07
C LEU A 571 2.25 -0.86 9.62
N ASP A 572 2.15 -0.62 8.31
CA ASP A 572 2.01 0.74 7.76
C ASP A 572 0.78 1.44 8.36
N ASN A 573 0.99 2.59 9.00
CA ASN A 573 -0.07 3.34 9.68
C ASN A 573 -1.18 3.89 8.77
N ARG A 574 -1.06 3.74 7.43
CA ARG A 574 -2.09 4.09 6.45
C ARG A 574 -3.07 2.93 6.16
N VAL A 575 -2.81 1.73 6.69
CA VAL A 575 -3.71 0.57 6.59
C VAL A 575 -4.75 0.59 7.72
N SER A 576 -6.01 0.31 7.41
CA SER A 576 -7.10 0.18 8.39
C SER A 576 -6.86 -1.01 9.31
N LYS A 577 -6.84 -0.75 10.62
CA LYS A 577 -6.71 -1.77 11.67
C LYS A 577 -8.05 -2.42 12.02
N ASP A 578 -9.18 -1.79 11.64
CA ASP A 578 -10.54 -2.08 12.13
C ASP A 578 -11.04 -3.51 11.81
N HIS A 579 -10.51 -4.12 10.75
CA HIS A 579 -10.92 -5.43 10.25
C HIS A 579 -9.93 -6.55 10.63
N LEU A 580 -8.74 -6.21 11.13
CA LEU A 580 -7.63 -7.14 11.36
C LEU A 580 -7.73 -7.82 12.75
N GLN A 581 -8.78 -8.63 12.93
CA GLN A 581 -9.00 -9.36 14.18
C GLN A 581 -7.82 -10.29 14.50
N GLY A 582 -7.27 -10.16 15.71
CA GLY A 582 -6.11 -10.92 16.17
C GLY A 582 -4.75 -10.25 15.94
N LEU A 583 -4.71 -9.09 15.27
CA LEU A 583 -3.50 -8.27 15.16
C LEU A 583 -2.99 -7.87 16.56
N GLN A 584 -1.74 -8.19 16.87
CA GLN A 584 -1.13 -7.82 18.15
C GLN A 584 -0.64 -6.37 18.11
N GLU A 585 -0.73 -5.65 19.23
CA GLU A 585 -0.15 -4.32 19.37
C GLU A 585 1.24 -4.38 20.01
N ILE A 586 2.20 -3.63 19.47
CA ILE A 586 3.43 -3.26 20.18
C ILE A 586 3.23 -1.83 20.70
N ASN A 587 3.46 -1.62 21.99
CA ASN A 587 3.47 -0.30 22.60
C ASN A 587 4.88 0.07 23.13
N LEU A 588 5.06 1.31 23.54
CA LEU A 588 6.36 1.85 23.98
C LEU A 588 7.00 1.07 25.16
N LYS A 589 6.22 0.40 26.02
CA LYS A 589 6.76 -0.43 27.10
C LYS A 589 7.47 -1.67 26.54
N ASP A 590 6.93 -2.26 25.48
CA ASP A 590 7.49 -3.47 24.87
C ASP A 590 8.78 -3.15 24.13
N VAL A 591 8.83 -2.00 23.44
CA VAL A 591 10.06 -1.41 22.90
C VAL A 591 11.13 -1.30 23.99
N PHE A 592 10.81 -0.72 25.16
CA PHE A 592 11.76 -0.64 26.26
C PHE A 592 12.13 -2.01 26.86
N ASN A 593 11.23 -2.99 26.89
CA ASN A 593 11.53 -4.33 27.41
C ASN A 593 12.55 -5.06 26.54
N GLU A 594 12.42 -4.95 25.22
CA GLU A 594 13.30 -5.58 24.24
C GLU A 594 14.69 -4.94 24.25
N LEU A 595 14.76 -3.60 24.25
CA LEU A 595 16.02 -2.83 24.41
C LEU A 595 16.72 -3.04 25.76
N ILE A 596 16.07 -3.68 26.75
CA ILE A 596 16.64 -4.08 28.04
C ILE A 596 17.13 -5.54 28.03
N GLN A 597 16.63 -6.37 27.11
CA GLN A 597 17.00 -7.79 26.97
C GLN A 597 18.11 -7.99 25.94
N ASP A 598 18.08 -7.24 24.84
CA ASP A 598 19.07 -7.33 23.78
C ASP A 598 20.44 -6.82 24.21
N HIS A 599 21.47 -7.57 23.81
CA HIS A 599 22.85 -7.27 24.15
C HIS A 599 23.43 -6.26 23.15
N ILE A 600 23.20 -4.97 23.42
CA ILE A 600 23.64 -3.84 22.60
C ILE A 600 25.09 -4.03 22.12
N ASN A 601 25.26 -4.13 20.79
CA ASN A 601 26.53 -4.37 20.13
C ASN A 601 27.59 -3.35 20.56
N GLN A 602 28.83 -3.79 20.82
CA GLN A 602 29.89 -2.91 21.34
C GLN A 602 30.16 -1.70 20.44
N GLU A 603 30.04 -1.86 19.12
CA GLU A 603 30.24 -0.81 18.12
C GLU A 603 29.16 0.28 18.17
N THR A 604 27.88 -0.08 18.35
CA THR A 604 26.76 0.89 18.37
C THR A 604 26.43 1.42 19.77
N LYS A 605 26.95 0.78 20.83
CA LYS A 605 26.70 1.09 22.24
C LYS A 605 26.94 2.56 22.62
N LEU A 606 27.92 3.21 22.00
CA LEU A 606 28.24 4.63 22.22
C LEU A 606 27.08 5.53 21.76
N GLU A 607 26.68 5.38 20.49
CA GLU A 607 25.60 6.17 19.89
C GLU A 607 24.23 5.80 20.45
N PHE A 608 23.99 4.53 20.81
CA PHE A 608 22.76 4.12 21.49
C PHE A 608 22.57 4.87 22.82
N TYR A 609 23.55 4.81 23.73
CA TYR A 609 23.42 5.46 25.02
C TYR A 609 23.45 6.99 24.94
N LYS A 610 24.14 7.56 23.94
CA LYS A 610 24.05 8.99 23.60
C LYS A 610 22.63 9.37 23.21
N ALA A 611 21.99 8.60 22.32
CA ALA A 611 20.62 8.84 21.91
C ALA A 611 19.61 8.67 23.07
N ILE A 612 19.83 7.71 23.98
CA ILE A 612 19.07 7.59 25.23
C ILE A 612 19.22 8.82 26.15
N ILE A 613 20.44 9.37 26.31
CA ILE A 613 20.64 10.62 27.08
C ILE A 613 20.00 11.83 26.39
N ASN A 614 19.90 11.80 25.05
CA ASN A 614 19.19 12.82 24.26
C ASN A 614 17.67 12.68 24.27
N LEU A 615 17.10 11.64 24.89
CA LEU A 615 15.68 11.60 25.26
C LEU A 615 15.48 12.33 26.59
N ARG A 616 15.22 13.65 26.55
CA ARG A 616 15.02 14.44 27.78
C ARG A 616 13.54 14.51 28.16
N ALA A 617 13.26 14.26 29.43
CA ALA A 617 11.98 14.56 30.06
C ALA A 617 12.16 15.71 31.06
N SER A 618 11.16 16.60 31.16
CA SER A 618 11.24 17.92 31.81
C SER A 618 11.36 17.92 33.35
N LYS A 619 11.86 16.84 33.96
CA LYS A 619 11.98 16.63 35.42
C LYS A 619 13.22 15.87 35.86
N ASN A 620 14.16 15.52 34.97
CA ASN A 620 15.34 14.73 35.34
C ASN A 620 16.58 15.61 35.57
N GLU A 621 16.71 16.12 36.80
CA GLU A 621 17.85 16.96 37.22
C GLU A 621 19.20 16.25 37.04
N LYS A 622 19.30 14.95 37.35
CA LYS A 622 20.55 14.17 37.22
C LYS A 622 20.99 13.97 35.76
N GLN A 623 20.04 13.90 34.83
CA GLN A 623 20.31 13.83 33.38
C GLN A 623 20.79 15.20 32.86
N ASN A 624 20.18 16.29 33.31
CA ASN A 624 20.58 17.65 32.91
C ASN A 624 21.97 18.03 33.46
N GLU A 625 22.22 17.80 34.76
CA GLU A 625 23.53 18.05 35.39
C GLU A 625 24.64 17.23 34.70
N PHE A 626 24.36 15.96 34.37
CA PHE A 626 25.30 15.14 33.61
C PHE A 626 25.63 15.75 32.24
N VAL A 627 24.60 16.19 31.48
CA VAL A 627 24.79 16.79 30.16
C VAL A 627 25.58 18.10 30.23
N GLU A 628 25.30 18.96 31.22
CA GLU A 628 26.04 20.21 31.45
C GLU A 628 27.53 19.95 31.70
N ILE A 629 27.87 18.88 32.44
CA ILE A 629 29.27 18.47 32.67
C ILE A 629 29.89 17.87 31.39
N ALA A 630 29.16 16.96 30.72
CA ALA A 630 29.67 16.20 29.58
C ALA A 630 29.89 17.05 28.32
N ASN A 631 29.10 18.11 28.12
CA ASN A 631 29.21 19.00 26.95
C ASN A 631 30.56 19.75 26.87
N TYR A 632 31.28 19.94 27.97
CA TYR A 632 32.64 20.52 27.93
C TYR A 632 33.64 19.59 27.21
N LEU A 633 33.51 18.28 27.37
CA LEU A 633 34.38 17.28 26.71
C LEU A 633 33.84 16.84 25.34
N TYR A 634 32.52 16.87 25.15
CA TYR A 634 31.85 16.35 23.96
C TYR A 634 30.86 17.36 23.36
N GLN A 635 31.36 18.54 22.99
CA GLN A 635 30.56 19.59 22.33
C GLN A 635 29.79 19.01 21.12
N GLY A 636 28.51 19.34 20.98
CA GLY A 636 27.64 18.83 19.91
C GLY A 636 27.02 17.45 20.15
N CYS A 637 27.52 16.65 21.10
CA CYS A 637 27.00 15.28 21.31
C CYS A 637 25.62 15.23 21.98
N PHE A 638 25.33 16.15 22.91
CA PHE A 638 24.08 16.13 23.69
C PHE A 638 23.14 17.31 23.41
N ASP A 639 23.52 18.24 22.53
CA ASP A 639 22.77 19.47 22.24
C ASP A 639 21.50 19.22 21.44
N ARG A 640 21.50 18.20 20.57
CA ARG A 640 20.34 17.80 19.76
C ARG A 640 19.47 16.79 20.52
N TYR A 641 18.76 17.28 21.53
CA TYR A 641 17.84 16.47 22.33
C TYR A 641 16.40 16.47 21.77
N THR A 642 15.64 15.42 22.08
CA THR A 642 14.20 15.31 21.83
C THR A 642 13.45 15.35 23.15
N GLU A 643 12.45 16.23 23.26
CA GLU A 643 11.55 16.24 24.42
C GLU A 643 10.55 15.07 24.34
N VAL A 644 10.57 14.21 25.37
CA VAL A 644 9.70 13.04 25.44
C VAL A 644 8.82 13.03 26.68
N ARG A 645 7.58 12.54 26.52
CA ARG A 645 6.61 12.35 27.61
C ARG A 645 6.95 11.16 28.51
N TYR A 646 7.72 10.20 28.00
CA TYR A 646 8.05 8.94 28.66
C TYR A 646 9.50 8.56 28.36
N PHE A 647 10.19 8.00 29.35
CA PHE A 647 11.52 7.41 29.21
C PHE A 647 11.60 6.20 30.14
N ASN A 648 12.60 5.34 29.96
CA ASN A 648 12.84 4.21 30.83
C ASN A 648 13.98 4.54 31.81
N GLU A 649 13.68 4.55 33.12
CA GLU A 649 14.65 4.89 34.16
C GLU A 649 15.87 3.94 34.19
N ARG A 650 15.69 2.66 33.87
CA ARG A 650 16.79 1.70 33.82
C ARG A 650 17.71 1.97 32.64
N LEU A 651 17.17 2.10 31.43
CA LEU A 651 17.97 2.41 30.23
C LEU A 651 18.75 3.72 30.41
N LEU A 652 18.12 4.74 31.01
CA LEU A 652 18.79 6.01 31.29
C LEU A 652 19.85 5.89 32.39
N SER A 653 19.61 5.10 33.44
CA SER A 653 20.61 4.82 34.48
C SER A 653 21.82 4.07 33.92
N ASP A 654 21.59 3.04 33.09
CA ASP A 654 22.64 2.28 32.41
C ASP A 654 23.43 3.16 31.43
N ALA A 655 22.74 4.05 30.68
CA ALA A 655 23.37 5.04 29.80
C ALA A 655 24.24 6.06 30.56
N LEU A 656 23.71 6.66 31.63
CA LEU A 656 24.43 7.61 32.49
C LEU A 656 25.60 6.91 33.21
N LYS A 657 25.49 5.64 33.57
CA LYS A 657 26.59 4.86 34.14
C LYS A 657 27.71 4.65 33.10
N PHE A 658 27.35 4.20 31.90
CA PHE A 658 28.30 4.00 30.80
C PHE A 658 29.04 5.28 30.43
N TRP A 659 28.32 6.40 30.25
CA TRP A 659 28.94 7.67 29.85
C TRP A 659 29.80 8.30 30.94
N ARG A 660 29.47 8.13 32.22
CA ARG A 660 30.35 8.55 33.33
C ARG A 660 31.61 7.71 33.41
N GLU A 661 31.50 6.40 33.18
CA GLU A 661 32.68 5.53 33.08
C GLU A 661 33.55 5.87 31.85
N LYS A 662 32.95 6.24 30.71
CA LYS A 662 33.67 6.73 29.52
C LYS A 662 34.45 8.02 29.80
N ILE A 663 33.84 8.99 30.50
CA ILE A 663 34.54 10.21 30.95
C ILE A 663 35.75 9.85 31.84
N CYS A 664 35.60 8.91 32.78
CA CYS A 664 36.72 8.51 33.63
C CYS A 664 37.86 7.85 32.85
N ILE A 665 37.54 7.04 31.82
CA ILE A 665 38.54 6.43 30.94
C ILE A 665 39.29 7.52 30.15
N ASP A 666 38.57 8.43 29.50
CA ASP A 666 39.19 9.44 28.62
C ASP A 666 40.08 10.43 29.39
N LEU A 667 39.69 10.78 30.62
CA LEU A 667 40.53 11.58 31.53
C LEU A 667 41.74 10.79 32.05
N ASN A 668 41.55 9.51 32.40
CA ASN A 668 42.63 8.63 32.85
C ASN A 668 43.71 8.47 31.77
N ASP A 669 43.30 8.32 30.52
CA ASP A 669 44.19 8.18 29.36
C ASP A 669 44.96 9.49 29.05
N CYS A 670 44.44 10.66 29.46
CA CYS A 670 45.18 11.92 29.41
C CYS A 670 46.33 11.96 30.44
N THR A 671 46.22 11.29 31.59
CA THR A 671 47.21 11.23 32.71
C THR A 671 47.57 12.55 33.44
N SER A 672 47.29 13.73 32.87
CA SER A 672 47.56 15.03 33.51
C SER A 672 46.58 16.14 33.09
N ILE A 673 46.51 17.21 33.88
CA ILE A 673 45.78 18.45 33.52
C ILE A 673 46.28 19.01 32.19
N SER A 674 47.60 19.08 31.99
CA SER A 674 48.19 19.65 30.76
C SER A 674 47.74 18.87 29.53
N SER A 675 47.71 17.55 29.61
CA SER A 675 47.20 16.68 28.54
C SER A 675 45.70 16.87 28.27
N VAL A 676 44.90 17.13 29.32
CA VAL A 676 43.47 17.47 29.16
C VAL A 676 43.30 18.82 28.46
N MET A 677 44.17 19.80 28.71
CA MET A 677 44.19 21.08 27.98
C MET A 677 44.72 20.96 26.55
N GLU A 678 45.55 19.94 26.24
CA GLU A 678 45.97 19.63 24.87
C GLU A 678 44.87 18.92 24.06
N GLN A 679 43.97 18.19 24.72
CA GLN A 679 42.91 17.39 24.08
C GLN A 679 41.52 18.05 24.10
N TYR A 680 41.26 19.00 25.02
CA TYR A 680 39.97 19.66 25.23
C TYR A 680 40.17 21.16 25.50
N ASP A 681 39.20 21.98 25.07
CA ASP A 681 39.28 23.46 25.01
C ASP A 681 39.10 24.15 26.39
N PHE A 682 39.98 23.83 27.34
CA PHE A 682 40.07 24.48 28.65
C PHE A 682 41.15 25.56 28.65
N GLN A 683 40.81 26.77 29.10
CA GLN A 683 41.67 27.94 28.98
C GLN A 683 42.81 27.97 30.00
N ASN A 684 42.71 27.21 31.11
CA ASN A 684 43.72 27.15 32.17
C ASN A 684 43.50 25.96 33.12
N GLU A 685 44.55 25.57 33.86
CA GLU A 685 44.53 24.46 34.83
C GLU A 685 43.44 24.58 35.90
N ARG A 686 43.11 25.82 36.28
CA ARG A 686 42.09 26.10 37.30
C ARG A 686 40.68 25.86 36.76
N GLU A 687 40.42 26.12 35.49
CA GLU A 687 39.15 25.77 34.85
C GLU A 687 38.96 24.24 34.79
N VAL A 688 40.02 23.50 34.44
CA VAL A 688 40.04 22.02 34.52
C VAL A 688 39.75 21.55 35.95
N ALA A 689 40.38 22.16 36.97
CA ALA A 689 40.13 21.83 38.37
C ALA A 689 38.70 22.16 38.83
N GLU A 690 38.15 23.30 38.43
CA GLU A 690 36.77 23.69 38.74
C GLU A 690 35.75 22.78 38.01
N TRP A 691 36.05 22.31 36.79
CA TRP A 691 35.25 21.30 36.09
C TRP A 691 35.35 19.90 36.74
N ILE A 692 36.55 19.43 37.10
CA ILE A 692 36.73 18.16 37.85
C ILE A 692 35.99 18.24 39.19
N SER A 693 36.00 19.38 39.88
CA SER A 693 35.24 19.54 41.13
C SER A 693 33.72 19.44 40.94
N LYS A 694 33.18 19.83 39.77
CA LYS A 694 31.76 19.59 39.41
C LYS A 694 31.51 18.10 39.16
N LEU A 695 32.38 17.43 38.40
CA LEU A 695 32.30 15.99 38.11
C LEU A 695 32.32 15.14 39.39
N VAL A 696 33.26 15.42 40.31
CA VAL A 696 33.38 14.77 41.62
C VAL A 696 32.11 14.97 42.46
N ASN A 697 31.56 16.19 42.50
CA ASN A 697 30.32 16.46 43.22
C ASN A 697 29.11 15.71 42.61
N HIS A 698 29.01 15.64 41.28
CA HIS A 698 27.97 14.86 40.59
C HIS A 698 28.10 13.34 40.88
N PHE A 699 29.34 12.80 40.96
CA PHE A 699 29.56 11.41 41.35
C PHE A 699 29.11 11.14 42.80
N ARG A 700 29.36 12.07 43.73
CA ARG A 700 28.83 12.01 45.11
C ARG A 700 27.30 12.04 45.16
N ILE A 701 26.66 12.97 44.44
CA ILE A 701 25.18 13.06 44.29
C ILE A 701 24.57 11.78 43.68
N CYS A 702 25.38 10.98 42.99
CA CYS A 702 24.96 9.73 42.35
C CYS A 702 25.52 8.45 42.99
N GLU A 703 26.13 8.53 44.19
CA GLU A 703 26.69 7.38 44.91
C GLU A 703 27.72 6.56 44.09
N HIS A 704 28.38 7.22 43.13
CA HIS A 704 29.29 6.62 42.15
C HIS A 704 30.79 6.86 42.46
N GLU A 705 31.12 7.29 43.68
CA GLU A 705 32.48 7.67 44.12
C GLU A 705 33.54 6.59 43.88
N SER A 706 33.16 5.30 43.87
CA SER A 706 34.06 4.19 43.52
C SER A 706 34.74 4.29 42.13
N LEU A 707 34.22 5.13 41.22
CA LEU A 707 34.90 5.47 39.96
C LEU A 707 36.20 6.26 40.19
N LEU A 708 36.29 7.05 41.27
CA LEU A 708 37.46 7.85 41.64
C LEU A 708 38.58 6.99 42.25
N ASP A 709 38.23 5.86 42.88
CA ASP A 709 39.21 4.83 43.26
C ASP A 709 39.64 3.98 42.05
N LYS A 710 38.72 3.72 41.09
CA LYS A 710 38.98 2.87 39.92
C LYS A 710 39.89 3.54 38.87
N TYR A 711 39.73 4.83 38.61
CA TYR A 711 40.42 5.56 37.55
C TYR A 711 41.24 6.73 38.11
N ALA A 712 42.43 6.96 37.57
CA ALA A 712 43.28 8.08 37.95
C ALA A 712 42.78 9.37 37.27
N ILE A 713 41.91 10.13 37.94
CA ILE A 713 41.33 11.39 37.42
C ILE A 713 41.38 12.57 38.39
N LEU A 714 41.96 12.39 39.59
CA LEU A 714 42.10 13.47 40.58
C LEU A 714 43.51 14.05 40.49
N PRO A 715 43.70 15.31 40.07
CA PRO A 715 45.04 15.87 39.91
C PRO A 715 45.69 16.22 41.24
N ASN A 716 46.99 15.96 41.34
CA ASN A 716 47.84 16.44 42.43
C ASN A 716 48.34 17.88 42.18
N GLN A 717 49.02 18.50 43.15
CA GLN A 717 49.55 19.86 43.05
C GLN A 717 50.71 20.02 42.04
N ASN A 718 51.11 18.94 41.34
CA ASN A 718 52.01 18.97 40.18
C ASN A 718 51.27 18.67 38.85
N GLY A 719 49.93 18.64 38.84
CA GLY A 719 49.10 18.49 37.64
C GLY A 719 48.85 17.05 37.16
N TYR A 720 49.48 16.03 37.77
CA TYR A 720 49.32 14.62 37.37
C TYR A 720 48.09 14.00 38.03
N PHE A 721 47.31 13.21 37.28
CA PHE A 721 46.16 12.51 37.83
C PHE A 721 46.57 11.29 38.69
N MET A 722 45.78 11.05 39.74
CA MET A 722 45.97 9.98 40.72
C MET A 722 44.62 9.35 41.08
N HIS A 723 44.67 8.16 41.68
CA HIS A 723 43.50 7.52 42.28
C HIS A 723 43.11 8.20 43.60
N MET A 724 41.81 8.18 43.93
CA MET A 724 41.29 8.68 45.21
C MET A 724 41.89 7.96 46.42
N SER A 725 42.37 6.72 46.26
CA SER A 725 43.09 5.94 47.26
C SER A 725 44.46 6.53 47.62
N GLU A 726 45.14 7.18 46.67
CA GLU A 726 46.55 7.61 46.78
C GLU A 726 46.73 9.10 47.15
N ILE A 727 45.68 9.90 47.01
CA ILE A 727 45.72 11.36 47.14
C ILE A 727 45.44 11.85 48.58
N PHE A 728 45.94 13.04 48.92
CA PHE A 728 45.92 13.64 50.25
C PHE A 728 45.40 15.08 50.21
N LEU A 729 44.79 15.56 51.30
CA LEU A 729 44.39 16.95 51.47
C LEU A 729 45.50 17.79 52.12
N ASP A 730 45.50 19.08 51.79
CA ASP A 730 46.35 20.12 52.39
C ASP A 730 45.54 20.82 53.50
N ASP A 731 46.05 20.85 54.74
CA ASP A 731 45.36 21.53 55.86
C ASP A 731 45.54 23.06 55.87
N GLY A 732 46.26 23.61 54.87
CA GLY A 732 46.56 25.03 54.76
C GLY A 732 47.64 25.53 55.73
N SER A 733 48.24 24.66 56.56
CA SER A 733 49.33 25.04 57.46
C SER A 733 50.71 24.98 56.81
N VAL A 734 50.83 24.40 55.61
CA VAL A 734 52.08 24.31 54.85
C VAL A 734 52.17 25.45 53.83
N ASN A 735 52.93 26.50 54.15
CA ASN A 735 53.19 27.61 53.23
C ASN A 735 53.95 27.14 51.97
N GLU A 736 53.70 27.76 50.81
CA GLU A 736 54.35 27.37 49.53
C GLU A 736 55.88 27.35 49.61
N ILE A 737 56.50 28.32 50.29
CA ILE A 737 57.96 28.39 50.49
C ILE A 737 58.51 27.17 51.26
N LEU A 738 57.66 26.49 52.04
CA LEU A 738 58.00 25.21 52.67
C LEU A 738 57.75 24.02 51.74
N LYS A 739 56.75 24.06 50.86
CA LYS A 739 56.53 23.04 49.83
C LYS A 739 57.68 23.01 48.81
N ASP A 740 58.19 24.18 48.44
CA ASP A 740 59.36 24.33 47.57
C ASP A 740 60.61 23.73 48.22
N ALA A 741 60.81 23.95 49.53
CA ALA A 741 61.88 23.29 50.29
C ALA A 741 61.64 21.77 50.47
N ALA A 742 60.39 21.33 50.59
CA ALA A 742 60.03 19.92 50.69
C ALA A 742 60.29 19.15 49.40
N MET A 743 60.13 19.77 48.23
CA MET A 743 60.45 19.21 46.91
C MET A 743 61.91 18.74 46.79
N TYR A 744 62.84 19.45 47.44
CA TYR A 744 64.26 19.10 47.43
C TYR A 744 64.65 18.05 48.47
N SER A 745 63.86 17.88 49.54
CA SER A 745 63.91 16.64 50.33
C SER A 745 63.28 15.48 49.55
N ASP A 746 63.62 14.22 49.86
CA ASP A 746 63.04 13.03 49.19
C ASP A 746 61.54 12.79 49.52
N ASN A 747 60.81 13.83 49.92
CA ASN A 747 59.40 13.84 50.29
C ASN A 747 58.68 15.03 49.64
N ASP A 748 58.73 15.13 48.31
CA ASP A 748 57.90 16.05 47.53
C ASP A 748 56.41 15.75 47.76
N ILE A 749 55.79 16.59 48.57
CA ILE A 749 54.39 16.51 48.99
C ILE A 749 53.42 16.96 47.89
N ARG A 750 53.84 17.76 46.89
CA ARG A 750 52.96 18.18 45.80
C ARG A 750 52.60 17.02 44.86
N LYS A 751 53.43 15.98 44.79
CA LYS A 751 53.12 14.69 44.13
C LYS A 751 52.00 13.88 44.81
N LYS A 752 51.46 14.31 45.95
CA LYS A 752 50.43 13.60 46.74
C LYS A 752 49.26 14.47 47.20
N MET A 753 49.49 15.77 47.40
CA MET A 753 48.42 16.73 47.72
C MET A 753 47.49 16.93 46.52
N LEU A 754 46.18 16.97 46.74
CA LEU A 754 45.14 17.36 45.77
C LEU A 754 45.37 18.79 45.24
N PHE A 755 45.11 18.99 43.94
CA PHE A 755 45.18 20.30 43.29
C PHE A 755 44.20 21.31 43.92
N LYS A 756 44.62 22.58 43.99
CA LYS A 756 43.86 23.63 44.70
C LYS A 756 42.59 23.99 43.94
N GLY A 757 41.46 23.97 44.63
CA GLY A 757 40.14 24.31 44.07
C GLY A 757 39.19 23.12 43.93
N ILE A 758 39.69 21.88 44.04
CA ILE A 758 38.85 20.68 44.04
C ILE A 758 38.36 20.38 45.45
N ALA A 759 37.03 20.27 45.63
CA ALA A 759 36.41 19.88 46.88
C ALA A 759 36.27 18.35 46.98
N LEU A 760 36.94 17.73 47.96
CA LEU A 760 36.92 16.29 48.20
C LEU A 760 37.04 16.00 49.70
N ASP A 761 36.17 15.14 50.23
CA ASP A 761 36.16 14.75 51.65
C ASP A 761 37.00 13.48 51.87
N LEU A 762 38.17 13.59 52.51
CA LEU A 762 39.04 12.46 52.84
C LEU A 762 39.14 12.22 54.36
N PRO A 763 39.32 10.96 54.82
CA PRO A 763 39.52 10.65 56.24
C PRO A 763 40.79 11.30 56.81
N LEU A 764 40.78 11.60 58.12
CA LEU A 764 41.79 12.41 58.81
C LEU A 764 43.24 11.89 58.71
N ASN A 765 43.44 10.62 58.37
CA ASN A 765 44.76 10.02 58.13
C ASN A 765 45.36 10.37 56.74
N ARG A 766 44.61 11.05 55.87
CA ARG A 766 45.04 11.51 54.55
C ARG A 766 45.12 13.04 54.44
N ILE A 767 45.48 13.70 55.54
CA ILE A 767 45.72 15.14 55.63
C ILE A 767 47.21 15.38 55.88
N ILE A 768 47.86 16.17 55.01
CA ILE A 768 49.26 16.59 55.16
C ILE A 768 49.28 17.96 55.85
N SER A 769 50.01 18.02 56.97
CA SER A 769 50.14 19.22 57.81
C SER A 769 51.59 19.59 58.09
N LEU A 770 51.83 20.79 58.60
CA LEU A 770 53.16 21.30 58.98
C LEU A 770 53.95 20.35 59.89
N GLU A 771 53.27 19.62 60.79
CA GLU A 771 53.86 18.62 61.70
C GLU A 771 54.48 17.44 60.95
N SER A 772 53.89 17.04 59.81
CA SER A 772 54.38 15.94 58.97
C SER A 772 55.52 16.35 58.01
N VAL A 773 55.59 17.62 57.62
CA VAL A 773 56.52 18.12 56.59
C VAL A 773 57.80 18.69 57.18
N ALA A 774 57.73 19.43 58.29
CA ALA A 774 58.86 20.11 58.90
C ALA A 774 60.08 19.20 59.26
N PRO A 775 59.90 17.94 59.70
CA PRO A 775 61.04 17.05 59.98
C PRO A 775 61.87 16.72 58.74
N ALA A 776 61.24 16.56 57.57
CA ALA A 776 61.92 16.21 56.32
C ALA A 776 62.81 17.35 55.83
N ILE A 777 62.27 18.58 55.79
CA ILE A 777 63.02 19.80 55.45
C ILE A 777 64.19 20.01 56.44
N THR A 778 63.95 19.83 57.73
CA THR A 778 64.97 20.00 58.78
C THR A 778 66.11 18.99 58.60
N ALA A 779 65.81 17.72 58.36
CA ALA A 779 66.81 16.69 58.09
C ALA A 779 67.60 16.97 56.80
N TYR A 780 66.93 17.42 55.73
CA TYR A 780 67.58 17.73 54.46
C TYR A 780 68.57 18.90 54.57
N VAL A 781 68.17 20.02 55.19
CA VAL A 781 69.06 21.19 55.38
C VAL A 781 70.24 20.84 56.30
N ARG A 782 70.01 20.08 57.38
CA ARG A 782 71.09 19.60 58.27
C ARG A 782 72.14 18.80 57.50
N ASN A 783 71.71 17.89 56.64
CA ASN A 783 72.60 16.98 55.92
C ASN A 783 73.32 17.65 54.72
N ASN A 784 72.71 18.67 54.10
CA ASN A 784 73.20 19.28 52.85
C ASN A 784 73.83 20.68 53.01
N ASN A 785 74.10 21.15 54.24
CA ASN A 785 74.66 22.50 54.52
C ASN A 785 76.01 22.85 53.85
N LYS A 786 76.70 21.86 53.25
CA LYS A 786 77.86 22.06 52.36
C LYS A 786 77.53 22.03 50.87
N PHE A 787 76.48 21.32 50.46
CA PHE A 787 76.06 21.15 49.06
C PHE A 787 75.23 22.33 48.52
N ILE A 788 74.46 23.00 49.39
CA ILE A 788 73.73 24.25 49.08
C ILE A 788 74.67 25.31 48.48
N ARG A 789 75.96 25.26 48.83
CA ARG A 789 77.02 26.18 48.39
C ARG A 789 77.39 26.06 46.91
N THR A 790 77.00 25.00 46.21
CA THR A 790 77.49 24.68 44.84
C THR A 790 76.40 24.38 43.82
N GLN A 791 75.12 24.55 44.19
CA GLN A 791 73.98 24.31 43.30
C GLN A 791 73.45 25.58 42.62
N ASN A 792 72.53 25.37 41.67
CA ASN A 792 71.97 26.37 40.77
C ASN A 792 71.31 27.57 41.50
N SER A 793 71.16 28.71 40.82
CA SER A 793 70.63 29.97 41.41
C SER A 793 69.28 29.80 42.10
N GLU A 794 68.33 29.17 41.41
CA GLU A 794 66.97 28.89 41.86
C GLU A 794 66.94 28.06 43.16
N PHE A 795 67.77 27.01 43.25
CA PHE A 795 67.92 26.18 44.46
C PHE A 795 68.41 27.01 45.66
N ARG A 796 69.41 27.88 45.44
CA ARG A 796 69.90 28.79 46.48
C ARG A 796 68.82 29.77 46.91
N GLU A 797 68.02 30.28 45.98
CA GLU A 797 66.93 31.22 46.24
C GLU A 797 65.77 30.58 47.01
N THR A 798 65.38 29.35 46.70
CA THR A 798 64.40 28.59 47.50
C THR A 798 64.80 28.56 48.98
N PHE A 799 66.00 28.09 49.30
CA PHE A 799 66.43 27.96 50.70
C PHE A 799 66.72 29.31 51.39
N ARG A 800 67.11 30.37 50.64
CA ARG A 800 67.13 31.75 51.15
C ARG A 800 65.72 32.21 51.56
N ASN A 801 64.72 31.98 50.71
CA ASN A 801 63.33 32.31 50.98
C ASN A 801 62.77 31.48 52.14
N THR A 802 63.10 30.20 52.25
CA THR A 802 62.79 29.37 53.44
C THR A 802 63.41 29.96 54.70
N CYS A 803 64.67 30.39 54.66
CA CYS A 803 65.35 31.02 55.79
C CYS A 803 64.68 32.35 56.19
N ALA A 804 64.35 33.20 55.22
CA ALA A 804 63.64 34.46 55.43
C ALA A 804 62.24 34.23 56.03
N TRP A 805 61.51 33.24 55.51
CA TRP A 805 60.19 32.87 56.02
C TRP A 805 60.25 32.36 57.46
N ILE A 806 61.20 31.47 57.80
CA ILE A 806 61.43 31.03 59.19
C ILE A 806 61.85 32.23 60.07
N ARG A 807 62.70 33.14 59.56
CA ARG A 807 63.11 34.39 60.26
C ARG A 807 61.98 35.40 60.47
N ASN A 808 60.91 35.35 59.69
CA ASN A 808 59.74 36.22 59.87
C ASN A 808 58.67 35.56 60.74
N ASN A 809 58.53 34.23 60.68
CA ASN A 809 57.49 33.48 61.39
C ASN A 809 57.93 32.84 62.73
N ARG A 810 59.19 33.01 63.17
CA ARG A 810 59.73 32.57 64.49
C ARG A 810 59.09 33.18 65.76
N LYS A 811 57.88 33.74 65.65
CA LYS A 811 56.99 34.07 66.78
C LYS A 811 55.73 33.20 66.83
N ASP A 812 55.43 32.46 65.75
CA ASP A 812 54.35 31.49 65.70
C ASP A 812 54.69 30.25 66.54
N SER A 813 53.73 29.74 67.30
CA SER A 813 53.94 28.64 68.26
C SER A 813 54.06 27.26 67.59
N LYS A 814 53.46 27.05 66.41
CA LYS A 814 53.67 25.85 65.59
C LYS A 814 55.04 25.90 64.92
N VAL A 815 55.38 26.99 64.24
CA VAL A 815 56.69 27.15 63.56
C VAL A 815 57.84 26.98 64.56
N SER A 816 57.73 27.61 65.73
CA SER A 816 58.74 27.51 66.80
C SER A 816 58.83 26.10 67.43
N LYS A 817 57.76 25.31 67.42
CA LYS A 817 57.75 23.90 67.85
C LYS A 817 58.42 23.00 66.81
N TYR A 818 58.07 23.14 65.53
CA TYR A 818 58.44 22.18 64.49
C TYR A 818 59.77 22.47 63.78
N PHE A 819 60.18 23.75 63.67
CA PHE A 819 61.45 24.16 63.04
C PHE A 819 62.51 24.65 64.04
N LYS A 820 62.35 24.30 65.33
CA LYS A 820 63.24 24.75 66.42
C LYS A 820 64.73 24.67 66.07
N GLU A 821 65.17 23.53 65.53
CA GLU A 821 66.57 23.27 65.20
C GLU A 821 67.11 24.19 64.08
N LEU A 822 66.30 24.50 63.07
CA LEU A 822 66.68 25.44 62.00
C LEU A 822 66.66 26.89 62.49
N ILE A 823 65.80 27.23 63.46
CA ILE A 823 65.78 28.55 64.11
C ILE A 823 67.04 28.75 64.97
N GLU A 824 67.49 27.71 65.66
CA GLU A 824 68.74 27.70 66.44
C GLU A 824 69.98 27.73 65.52
N ASN A 825 69.88 27.20 64.29
CA ASN A 825 71.01 27.07 63.35
C ASN A 825 70.82 27.86 62.03
N LEU A 826 70.25 29.07 62.10
CA LEU A 826 70.01 29.97 60.94
C LEU A 826 71.27 30.39 60.15
N HIS A 827 72.47 29.96 60.56
CA HIS A 827 73.73 30.15 59.85
C HIS A 827 73.97 29.09 58.76
N TRP A 828 73.23 27.97 58.73
CA TRP A 828 73.31 26.95 57.67
C TRP A 828 72.80 27.41 56.29
N PHE A 829 72.38 28.67 56.16
CA PHE A 829 71.74 29.26 54.98
C PHE A 829 72.51 30.42 54.31
N TYR A 830 73.67 30.84 54.85
CA TYR A 830 74.40 32.05 54.41
C TYR A 830 75.80 31.74 53.89
N ASP A 831 76.32 32.67 53.10
CA ASP A 831 77.70 32.67 52.57
C ASP A 831 78.52 33.77 53.26
N ASP A 832 79.83 33.57 53.39
CA ASP A 832 80.70 34.45 54.18
C ASP A 832 80.98 35.80 53.47
N GLU A 833 80.95 35.83 52.13
CA GLU A 833 81.14 37.07 51.34
C GLU A 833 79.94 38.03 51.39
N GLU A 834 78.69 37.53 51.46
CA GLU A 834 77.50 38.39 51.55
C GLU A 834 77.42 39.17 52.88
N ILE A 835 77.99 38.60 53.95
CA ILE A 835 78.11 39.29 55.24
C ILE A 835 79.08 40.48 55.13
N ALA A 836 80.19 40.31 54.40
CA ALA A 836 81.19 41.35 54.20
C ALA A 836 80.68 42.51 53.31
N GLU A 837 80.03 42.22 52.18
CA GLU A 837 79.43 43.25 51.32
C GLU A 837 78.37 44.10 52.06
N SER A 838 77.56 43.47 52.91
CA SER A 838 76.50 44.17 53.65
C SER A 838 77.05 45.20 54.62
N MET A 839 78.18 44.91 55.30
CA MET A 839 78.84 45.89 56.17
C MET A 839 79.43 47.05 55.37
N ALA A 840 80.13 46.77 54.27
CA ALA A 840 80.77 47.78 53.42
C ALA A 840 79.78 48.74 52.74
N LYS A 841 78.54 48.30 52.47
CA LYS A 841 77.46 49.16 51.96
C LYS A 841 76.88 50.11 53.03
N SER A 842 76.88 49.71 54.30
CA SER A 842 76.35 50.53 55.40
C SER A 842 77.25 51.74 55.71
N GLU A 843 78.57 51.56 55.79
CA GLU A 843 79.50 52.64 56.15
C GLU A 843 79.47 53.80 55.13
N ARG A 844 79.35 53.49 53.83
CA ARG A 844 79.20 54.49 52.77
C ARG A 844 77.86 55.25 52.81
N TYR A 845 76.82 54.68 53.43
CA TYR A 845 75.52 55.33 53.57
C TYR A 845 75.59 56.48 54.58
N ASP A 846 76.25 56.25 55.72
CA ASP A 846 76.41 57.25 56.79
C ASP A 846 77.28 58.46 56.38
N GLU A 847 78.28 58.24 55.51
CA GLU A 847 79.11 59.34 54.97
C GLU A 847 78.30 60.30 54.08
N VAL A 848 77.36 59.78 53.29
CA VAL A 848 76.55 60.60 52.35
C VAL A 848 75.52 61.43 53.10
N LEU A 849 74.84 60.88 54.09
CA LEU A 849 73.86 61.61 54.91
C LEU A 849 74.50 62.79 55.66
N LYS A 850 75.68 62.58 56.26
CA LYS A 850 76.49 63.65 56.89
C LYS A 850 76.86 64.78 55.94
N LYS A 851 77.08 64.50 54.65
CA LYS A 851 77.56 65.49 53.68
C LYS A 851 76.50 66.52 53.27
N TYR A 852 75.22 66.16 53.36
CA TYR A 852 74.09 67.03 53.00
C TYR A 852 73.26 67.52 54.20
N ASN A 853 73.69 67.20 55.43
CA ASN A 853 73.12 67.67 56.68
C ASN A 853 71.62 67.29 56.84
N VAL A 854 71.33 66.02 56.56
CA VAL A 854 69.99 65.39 56.68
C VAL A 854 70.08 64.27 57.72
N ALA A 855 69.09 64.15 58.60
CA ALA A 855 69.17 63.31 59.80
C ALA A 855 68.94 61.81 59.53
N ASP A 856 68.05 61.47 58.60
CA ASP A 856 67.82 60.08 58.16
C ASP A 856 67.37 59.96 56.69
N VAL A 857 67.15 58.73 56.24
CA VAL A 857 66.74 58.42 54.86
C VAL A 857 65.29 58.87 54.58
N ASN A 858 64.44 59.00 55.59
CA ASN A 858 63.06 59.45 55.44
C ASN A 858 62.98 60.97 55.20
N GLU A 859 63.80 61.75 55.91
CA GLU A 859 63.94 63.19 55.66
C GLU A 859 64.51 63.46 54.25
N LEU A 860 65.50 62.66 53.82
CA LEU A 860 66.04 62.71 52.45
C LEU A 860 64.98 62.35 51.39
N ALA A 861 64.18 61.30 51.65
CA ALA A 861 63.11 60.87 50.76
C ALA A 861 62.01 61.92 50.62
N ASN A 862 61.63 62.62 51.70
CA ASN A 862 60.63 63.70 51.64
C ASN A 862 61.11 64.91 50.80
N ILE A 863 62.42 65.20 50.79
CA ILE A 863 63.00 66.25 49.93
C ILE A 863 63.01 65.79 48.46
N LEU A 864 63.45 64.57 48.19
CA LEU A 864 63.54 64.01 46.83
C LEU A 864 62.16 63.75 46.20
N ALA A 865 61.14 63.43 46.99
CA ALA A 865 59.75 63.26 46.54
C ALA A 865 59.13 64.53 45.91
N SER A 866 59.82 65.68 45.96
CA SER A 866 59.42 66.91 45.29
C SER A 866 59.90 67.05 43.84
N GLN A 867 60.75 66.14 43.32
CA GLN A 867 61.33 66.26 41.97
C GLN A 867 61.46 64.93 41.19
N SER A 868 60.58 64.75 40.20
CA SER A 868 60.67 63.74 39.11
C SER A 868 60.34 62.28 39.48
N SER A 869 60.15 61.42 38.47
CA SER A 869 59.40 60.15 38.60
C SER A 869 59.72 59.09 37.52
N VAL A 870 59.18 57.87 37.73
CA VAL A 870 58.97 56.74 36.78
C VAL A 870 60.10 55.68 36.64
N GLY A 871 59.67 54.41 36.55
CA GLY A 871 60.44 53.21 36.17
C GLY A 871 60.73 52.27 37.35
N SER A 872 60.50 50.94 37.30
CA SER A 872 59.84 50.06 36.31
C SER A 872 59.60 48.68 37.01
N GLU A 873 59.01 47.59 36.51
CA GLU A 873 58.38 47.10 35.25
C GLU A 873 57.49 45.87 35.65
N THR A 874 56.78 45.04 34.87
CA THR A 874 56.53 44.74 33.43
C THR A 874 55.04 44.40 33.24
N ILE A 875 54.50 44.43 32.00
CA ILE A 875 53.13 43.96 31.64
C ILE A 875 53.18 43.28 30.24
N SER A 876 52.33 42.28 29.98
CA SER A 876 52.18 41.61 28.67
C SER A 876 51.09 42.25 27.78
N ILE A 877 51.24 42.10 26.46
CA ILE A 877 50.30 42.63 25.45
C ILE A 877 49.24 41.58 25.12
N SER A 878 47.96 41.97 25.15
CA SER A 878 46.81 41.10 24.89
C SER A 878 46.19 41.31 23.50
N ILE A 879 45.26 40.42 23.12
CA ILE A 879 44.54 40.46 21.84
C ILE A 879 43.70 41.75 21.73
N GLU A 880 43.10 42.23 22.83
CA GLU A 880 42.34 43.47 22.81
C GLU A 880 43.24 44.67 22.44
N LEU A 881 44.50 44.71 22.89
CA LEU A 881 45.41 45.83 22.63
C LEU A 881 45.73 45.97 21.13
N LEU A 882 45.82 44.85 20.40
CA LEU A 882 46.08 44.85 18.95
C LEU A 882 44.84 45.25 18.15
N ALA A 883 43.65 44.75 18.54
CA ALA A 883 42.38 45.17 17.95
C ALA A 883 42.10 46.66 18.20
N GLN A 884 42.40 47.14 19.41
CA GLN A 884 42.32 48.56 19.78
C GLN A 884 43.21 49.45 18.91
N TRP A 885 44.38 48.95 18.46
CA TRP A 885 45.29 49.71 17.59
C TRP A 885 44.96 49.60 16.09
N GLY A 886 43.94 48.84 15.67
CA GLY A 886 43.38 48.93 14.31
C GLY A 886 44.34 48.65 13.15
N ILE A 887 45.46 47.96 13.40
CA ILE A 887 46.51 47.64 12.41
C ILE A 887 46.01 46.51 11.51
N SER A 888 46.01 46.71 10.19
CA SER A 888 45.33 45.82 9.24
C SER A 888 46.25 45.05 8.27
N SER A 889 47.57 45.25 8.37
CA SER A 889 48.57 44.54 7.57
C SER A 889 49.93 44.44 8.28
N GLU A 890 50.72 43.41 7.94
CA GLU A 890 52.10 43.27 8.41
C GLU A 890 52.99 44.45 7.96
N ALA A 891 52.67 45.04 6.80
CA ALA A 891 53.31 46.26 6.31
C ALA A 891 52.99 47.49 7.17
N GLU A 892 51.75 47.62 7.68
CA GLU A 892 51.38 48.68 8.63
C GLU A 892 52.02 48.46 10.01
N LEU A 893 52.11 47.22 10.48
CA LEU A 893 52.84 46.90 11.71
C LEU A 893 54.30 47.33 11.62
N GLN A 894 55.00 47.00 10.52
CA GLN A 894 56.36 47.49 10.29
C GLN A 894 56.42 49.01 10.09
N LYS A 895 55.40 49.62 9.48
CA LYS A 895 55.34 51.09 9.29
C LYS A 895 55.18 51.83 10.63
N ALA A 896 54.34 51.32 11.53
CA ALA A 896 54.18 51.84 12.89
C ALA A 896 55.48 51.73 13.69
N LEU A 897 56.15 50.57 13.63
CA LEU A 897 57.49 50.36 14.21
C LEU A 897 58.53 51.31 13.60
N SER A 898 58.46 51.60 12.29
CA SER A 898 59.41 52.46 11.59
C SER A 898 59.25 53.97 11.85
N LYS A 899 58.05 54.44 12.22
CA LYS A 899 57.80 55.87 12.54
C LYS A 899 58.47 56.32 13.86
N ASN A 900 58.97 55.39 14.67
CA ASN A 900 59.80 55.64 15.86
C ASN A 900 59.18 56.62 16.88
N VAL A 901 57.86 56.49 17.13
CA VAL A 901 57.07 57.34 18.05
C VAL A 901 57.47 57.14 19.52
N PHE A 902 58.25 56.10 19.84
CA PHE A 902 58.72 55.78 21.19
C PHE A 902 60.25 55.72 21.25
N GLY A 903 60.83 56.41 22.23
CA GLY A 903 62.28 56.43 22.47
C GLY A 903 62.85 55.08 22.91
N SER A 904 64.08 54.79 22.52
CA SER A 904 64.62 53.41 22.49
C SER A 904 65.22 52.89 23.80
N ALA A 905 64.49 52.04 24.51
CA ALA A 905 64.98 50.90 25.33
C ALA A 905 63.74 50.12 25.89
N GLN A 906 63.52 48.82 25.65
CA GLN A 906 64.25 47.79 24.88
C GLN A 906 63.23 46.93 24.06
N ILE A 907 63.67 46.22 23.00
CA ILE A 907 62.80 45.56 21.98
C ILE A 907 63.21 44.07 21.89
N HIS A 908 62.40 43.09 22.32
CA HIS A 908 61.21 42.46 21.70
C HIS A 908 61.42 41.73 20.35
N TYR A 909 61.35 40.38 20.36
CA TYR A 909 60.95 39.50 19.24
C TYR A 909 60.45 38.14 19.80
N SER A 910 59.61 37.32 19.14
CA SER A 910 58.49 37.55 18.20
C SER A 910 57.88 36.18 17.85
N LYS A 911 56.57 36.11 17.54
CA LYS A 911 56.03 35.11 16.58
C LYS A 911 54.70 35.62 15.99
N SER A 912 54.53 35.38 14.69
CA SER A 912 53.32 35.74 13.94
C SER A 912 52.29 34.61 14.02
N ASP A 913 51.03 34.95 14.28
CA ASP A 913 49.88 34.06 14.12
C ASP A 913 48.94 34.58 13.02
N PRO A 914 48.79 33.85 11.90
CA PRO A 914 47.83 34.17 10.86
C PRO A 914 46.35 34.19 11.31
N MET A 915 45.97 33.49 12.38
CA MET A 915 44.57 33.49 12.85
C MET A 915 44.17 34.84 13.46
N LEU A 916 45.02 35.41 14.33
CA LEU A 916 44.81 36.76 14.88
C LEU A 916 44.67 37.82 13.76
N PHE A 917 45.41 37.64 12.66
CA PHE A 917 45.35 38.52 11.51
C PHE A 917 44.02 38.40 10.72
N SER A 918 43.45 37.19 10.60
CA SER A 918 42.11 37.03 10.03
C SER A 918 41.06 37.67 10.93
N TYR A 919 41.06 37.34 12.22
CA TYR A 919 40.05 37.80 13.18
C TYR A 919 39.85 39.33 13.19
N VAL A 920 40.94 40.10 13.26
CA VAL A 920 40.87 41.59 13.21
C VAL A 920 40.35 42.09 11.85
N LYS A 921 40.81 41.47 10.75
CA LYS A 921 40.35 41.80 9.39
C LYS A 921 38.87 41.46 9.18
N ASP A 922 38.38 40.38 9.78
CA ASP A 922 37.01 39.91 9.62
C ASP A 922 36.02 40.77 10.42
N ILE A 923 36.37 41.19 11.65
CA ILE A 923 35.59 42.19 12.42
C ILE A 923 35.53 43.55 11.69
N LEU A 924 36.68 44.05 11.21
CA LEU A 924 36.72 45.31 10.44
C LEU A 924 35.86 45.21 9.16
N ASN A 925 35.84 44.06 8.48
CA ASN A 925 34.98 43.85 7.32
C ASN A 925 33.50 43.68 7.68
N ARG A 926 33.14 42.99 8.77
CA ARG A 926 31.75 42.89 9.26
C ARG A 926 31.16 44.27 9.49
N SER A 927 31.80 45.06 10.36
CA SER A 927 31.29 46.36 10.78
C SER A 927 31.15 47.32 9.59
N ARG A 928 32.18 47.40 8.75
CA ARG A 928 32.19 48.18 7.51
C ARG A 928 31.08 47.75 6.54
N THR A 929 30.83 46.45 6.37
CA THR A 929 29.81 45.93 5.45
C THR A 929 28.40 46.22 5.97
N ASN A 930 28.16 46.04 7.26
CA ASN A 930 26.87 46.31 7.91
C ASN A 930 26.55 47.81 7.88
N ILE A 931 27.53 48.68 8.17
CA ILE A 931 27.40 50.15 8.03
C ILE A 931 27.09 50.54 6.57
N VAL A 932 27.80 49.99 5.58
CA VAL A 932 27.56 50.32 4.17
C VAL A 932 26.17 49.89 3.73
N ASN A 933 25.74 48.65 4.02
CA ASN A 933 24.41 48.17 3.62
C ASN A 933 23.28 48.98 4.27
N PHE A 934 23.40 49.33 5.56
CA PHE A 934 22.41 50.15 6.27
C PHE A 934 22.29 51.58 5.70
N LEU A 935 23.37 52.13 5.13
CA LEU A 935 23.33 53.43 4.46
C LEU A 935 22.80 53.33 3.03
N ASP A 936 23.05 52.21 2.32
CA ASP A 936 22.59 51.91 0.94
C ASP A 936 21.05 51.72 0.90
N GLU A 937 20.43 51.35 2.04
CA GLU A 937 18.98 51.20 2.22
C GLU A 937 18.24 52.48 2.67
N HIS A 938 18.94 53.61 2.87
CA HIS A 938 18.36 54.82 3.47
C HIS A 938 18.37 56.02 2.50
N ASP A 939 17.19 56.50 2.09
CA ASP A 939 16.91 57.53 1.06
C ASP A 939 17.72 58.85 1.14
N ASP A 940 18.43 59.11 2.24
CA ASP A 940 19.28 60.28 2.43
C ASP A 940 20.65 60.13 1.73
N TYR A 941 21.09 58.91 1.40
CA TYR A 941 22.44 58.62 0.91
C TYR A 941 22.42 57.97 -0.49
N GLU A 942 23.28 58.45 -1.38
CA GLU A 942 23.52 57.90 -2.71
C GLU A 942 24.96 57.38 -2.83
N PHE A 943 25.12 56.10 -3.16
CA PHE A 943 26.40 55.51 -3.54
C PHE A 943 26.53 55.45 -5.07
N ASP A 944 27.67 55.89 -5.59
CA ASP A 944 28.06 55.63 -6.99
C ASP A 944 28.40 54.13 -7.14
N LYS A 945 28.00 53.50 -8.25
CA LYS A 945 28.02 52.03 -8.39
C LYS A 945 29.44 51.46 -8.43
N ASP A 946 30.35 52.15 -9.11
CA ASP A 946 31.76 51.75 -9.18
C ASP A 946 32.45 51.98 -7.83
N ASN A 947 32.07 53.04 -7.11
CA ASN A 947 32.54 53.32 -5.75
C ASN A 947 32.02 52.27 -4.75
N LEU A 948 30.75 51.87 -4.83
CA LEU A 948 30.16 50.84 -3.96
C LEU A 948 30.87 49.49 -4.11
N GLN A 949 31.24 49.09 -5.33
CA GLN A 949 32.05 47.88 -5.55
C GLN A 949 33.49 48.06 -5.03
N LEU A 950 34.12 49.20 -5.28
CA LEU A 950 35.47 49.49 -4.78
C LEU A 950 35.52 49.47 -3.25
N ILE A 951 34.52 50.07 -2.59
CA ILE A 951 34.34 50.02 -1.14
C ILE A 951 34.19 48.57 -0.69
N LYS A 952 33.17 47.83 -1.16
CA LYS A 952 32.89 46.47 -0.65
C LYS A 952 34.11 45.53 -0.79
N ASN A 953 34.93 45.70 -1.83
CA ASN A 953 36.17 44.93 -2.08
C ASN A 953 37.46 45.44 -1.38
N THR A 954 37.46 46.56 -0.66
CA THR A 954 38.67 47.14 -0.03
C THR A 954 38.56 47.17 1.51
N ALA A 955 39.65 46.91 2.22
CA ALA A 955 39.70 46.87 3.69
C ALA A 955 39.72 48.24 4.40
N ASN A 956 39.51 49.35 3.69
CA ASN A 956 39.64 50.71 4.24
C ASN A 956 38.47 51.06 5.18
N THR A 957 38.78 51.68 6.33
CA THR A 957 37.78 52.19 7.28
C THR A 957 37.13 53.52 6.87
N ILE A 958 37.66 54.18 5.83
CA ILE A 958 37.19 55.48 5.33
C ILE A 958 36.69 55.33 3.89
N PHE A 959 35.51 55.87 3.59
CA PHE A 959 34.96 55.94 2.24
C PHE A 959 34.11 57.20 2.02
N ARG A 960 33.72 57.45 0.76
CA ARG A 960 32.88 58.60 0.37
C ARG A 960 31.49 58.16 -0.08
N VAL A 961 30.49 58.95 0.24
CA VAL A 961 29.09 58.81 -0.20
C VAL A 961 28.51 60.19 -0.49
N ARG A 962 27.46 60.31 -1.29
CA ARG A 962 26.70 61.57 -1.34
C ARG A 962 25.55 61.50 -0.36
N LYS A 963 25.36 62.54 0.45
CA LYS A 963 24.19 62.69 1.32
C LYS A 963 23.40 63.90 0.87
N LEU A 964 22.12 63.71 0.54
CA LEU A 964 21.23 64.76 0.02
C LEU A 964 21.88 65.61 -1.12
N GLY A 965 22.67 64.95 -1.98
CA GLY A 965 23.39 65.56 -3.10
C GLY A 965 24.78 66.16 -2.79
N GLN A 966 25.24 66.18 -1.54
CA GLN A 966 26.58 66.67 -1.15
C GLN A 966 27.55 65.50 -0.87
N GLU A 967 28.79 65.57 -1.34
CA GLU A 967 29.81 64.53 -1.13
C GLU A 967 30.42 64.62 0.27
N ILE A 968 30.17 63.60 1.09
CA ILE A 968 30.60 63.49 2.49
C ILE A 968 31.54 62.30 2.70
N TYR A 969 32.28 62.30 3.81
CA TYR A 969 33.13 61.18 4.22
C TYR A 969 32.46 60.37 5.32
N ILE A 970 32.59 59.04 5.27
CA ILE A 970 32.16 58.12 6.31
C ILE A 970 33.40 57.44 6.89
N ILE A 971 33.50 57.41 8.22
CA ILE A 971 34.45 56.60 8.97
C ILE A 971 33.67 55.48 9.64
N ALA A 972 33.97 54.23 9.30
CA ALA A 972 33.32 53.03 9.81
C ALA A 972 34.26 52.28 10.77
N ARG A 973 33.83 52.07 12.02
CA ARG A 973 34.63 51.38 13.05
C ARG A 973 33.78 50.42 13.90
N PRO A 974 34.30 49.21 14.23
CA PRO A 974 33.65 48.31 15.18
C PRO A 974 33.58 48.92 16.58
N SER A 975 32.53 48.58 17.33
CA SER A 975 32.36 48.94 18.76
C SER A 975 32.05 47.73 19.64
N ASP A 976 32.60 46.56 19.29
CA ASP A 976 32.39 45.27 19.95
C ASP A 976 32.95 45.21 21.38
N PHE A 977 33.97 46.02 21.68
CA PHE A 977 34.60 46.12 23.00
C PHE A 977 34.14 47.36 23.78
N GLU A 978 32.87 47.78 23.58
CA GLU A 978 32.20 48.97 24.16
C GLU A 978 32.89 50.34 23.91
N GLN A 979 33.92 50.38 23.08
CA GLN A 979 34.73 51.56 22.78
C GLN A 979 34.92 51.75 21.27
N ILE A 980 35.41 52.93 20.86
CA ILE A 980 35.67 53.29 19.47
C ILE A 980 37.08 53.89 19.41
N ILE A 981 37.93 53.38 18.52
CA ILE A 981 39.31 53.88 18.38
C ILE A 981 39.60 54.20 16.92
N LEU A 982 40.18 55.38 16.72
CA LEU A 982 40.71 55.89 15.47
C LEU A 982 42.23 55.81 15.54
N TYR A 983 42.88 55.35 14.47
CA TYR A 983 44.29 54.99 14.49
C TYR A 983 45.11 55.68 13.40
N TYR A 984 44.52 55.90 12.24
CA TYR A 984 45.22 56.57 11.15
C TYR A 984 45.12 58.09 11.36
N ASP A 985 46.25 58.78 11.24
CA ASP A 985 46.33 60.25 11.29
C ASP A 985 45.18 60.88 10.46
N THR A 986 44.96 60.33 9.25
CA THR A 986 43.91 60.75 8.31
C THR A 986 42.46 60.55 8.76
N GLU A 987 42.17 59.67 9.73
CA GLU A 987 40.83 59.56 10.34
C GLU A 987 40.57 60.71 11.32
N ILE A 988 41.63 61.19 11.97
CA ILE A 988 41.59 62.30 12.92
C ILE A 988 41.56 63.61 12.12
N ASP A 989 42.42 63.75 11.10
CA ASP A 989 42.44 64.89 10.18
C ASP A 989 41.05 65.11 9.52
N LEU A 990 40.38 64.04 9.09
CA LEU A 990 39.03 64.13 8.47
C LEU A 990 37.91 64.52 9.44
N LEU A 991 38.13 64.44 10.76
CA LEU A 991 37.20 64.93 11.77
C LEU A 991 37.50 66.37 12.22
N ASP A 992 38.69 66.89 11.90
CA ASP A 992 39.11 68.28 12.15
C ASP A 992 38.95 69.17 10.89
N PHE A 993 38.78 68.56 9.71
CA PHE A 993 38.54 69.26 8.45
C PHE A 993 37.10 69.80 8.31
N ASP A 994 36.99 71.00 7.70
CA ASP A 994 35.75 71.80 7.54
C ASP A 994 34.80 71.25 6.44
N LYS A 995 34.66 69.92 6.34
CA LYS A 995 33.74 69.20 5.44
C LYS A 995 32.98 68.13 6.21
N ASP A 996 31.70 67.96 5.90
CA ASP A 996 30.85 66.97 6.55
C ASP A 996 31.46 65.55 6.51
N CYS A 997 31.83 65.07 7.70
CA CYS A 997 32.33 63.73 7.95
C CYS A 997 31.47 63.06 9.03
N GLU A 998 31.13 61.79 8.87
CA GLU A 998 30.30 61.04 9.81
C GLU A 998 31.01 59.78 10.33
N LEU A 999 31.15 59.69 11.65
CA LEU A 999 31.60 58.48 12.33
C LEU A 999 30.40 57.54 12.58
N TRP A 1000 30.51 56.31 12.10
CA TRP A 1000 29.49 55.26 12.23
C TRP A 1000 30.10 54.00 12.84
N VAL A 1001 29.36 53.36 13.75
CA VAL A 1001 29.80 52.15 14.45
C VAL A 1001 28.71 51.08 14.52
N GLU A 1002 29.14 49.84 14.60
CA GLU A 1002 28.30 48.64 14.73
C GLU A 1002 29.02 47.63 15.64
N ASN A 1003 28.29 46.70 16.26
CA ASN A 1003 28.87 45.55 16.96
C ASN A 1003 27.99 44.30 16.87
N GLU A 1004 28.58 43.13 17.16
CA GLU A 1004 27.93 41.83 16.97
C GLU A 1004 26.71 41.59 17.88
N ALA A 1005 26.72 42.20 19.07
CA ALA A 1005 25.66 42.06 20.07
C ALA A 1005 24.40 42.90 19.76
N ASP A 1006 24.55 44.02 19.04
CA ASP A 1006 23.45 44.81 18.49
C ASP A 1006 23.88 45.36 17.11
N PRO A 1007 23.73 44.54 16.04
CA PRO A 1007 24.27 44.82 14.71
C PRO A 1007 23.55 45.94 13.95
N THR A 1008 22.76 46.76 14.65
CA THR A 1008 22.14 47.99 14.12
C THR A 1008 23.19 49.12 14.08
N PRO A 1009 23.62 49.61 12.91
CA PRO A 1009 24.62 50.66 12.82
C PRO A 1009 24.15 51.99 13.42
N LYS A 1010 25.04 52.67 14.15
CA LYS A 1010 24.74 53.91 14.88
C LYS A 1010 25.70 55.03 14.51
N LYS A 1011 25.15 56.16 14.10
CA LYS A 1011 25.92 57.41 13.95
C LYS A 1011 26.39 57.92 15.32
N ILE A 1012 27.69 58.14 15.42
CA ILE A 1012 28.33 58.77 16.56
C ILE A 1012 28.60 60.23 16.22
N THR A 1013 28.08 61.12 17.05
CA THR A 1013 28.28 62.58 16.94
C THR A 1013 29.02 63.07 18.16
N LEU A 1014 29.74 64.19 18.05
CA LEU A 1014 30.41 64.81 19.20
C LEU A 1014 29.44 65.05 20.38
N GLY A 1015 28.20 65.47 20.09
CA GLY A 1015 27.15 65.62 21.11
C GLY A 1015 26.67 64.31 21.75
N ARG A 1016 26.92 63.15 21.15
CA ARG A 1016 26.71 61.82 21.75
C ARG A 1016 27.94 61.35 22.52
N ILE A 1017 29.16 61.61 22.02
CA ILE A 1017 30.43 61.35 22.72
C ILE A 1017 30.46 62.10 24.07
N LEU A 1018 30.13 63.40 24.08
CA LEU A 1018 30.12 64.22 25.30
C LEU A 1018 29.03 63.77 26.30
N LYS A 1019 27.93 63.19 25.82
CA LYS A 1019 26.89 62.59 26.68
C LYS A 1019 27.31 61.25 27.28
N LEU A 1020 27.97 60.39 26.51
CA LEU A 1020 28.45 59.08 26.97
C LEU A 1020 29.64 59.21 27.94
N THR A 1021 30.57 60.12 27.66
CA THR A 1021 31.76 60.37 28.50
C THR A 1021 31.49 61.30 29.69
N GLY A 1022 30.32 61.93 29.77
CA GLY A 1022 29.97 62.91 30.81
C GLY A 1022 30.74 64.24 30.74
N VAL A 1023 31.56 64.47 29.70
CA VAL A 1023 32.43 65.64 29.57
C VAL A 1023 31.60 66.90 29.27
N ASN A 1024 31.31 67.67 30.32
CA ASN A 1024 30.60 68.96 30.23
C ASN A 1024 31.53 70.18 30.13
N LYS A 1025 32.86 69.98 30.09
CA LYS A 1025 33.88 71.03 30.07
C LYS A 1025 35.10 70.62 29.26
N ILE A 1026 35.23 71.19 28.06
CA ILE A 1026 36.37 70.97 27.16
C ILE A 1026 37.44 72.05 27.43
N PRO A 1027 38.66 71.70 27.90
CA PRO A 1027 39.69 72.68 28.22
C PRO A 1027 40.51 73.04 26.98
N LEU A 1028 40.18 74.18 26.33
CA LEU A 1028 40.83 74.72 25.12
C LEU A 1028 42.28 75.23 25.34
N ARG A 1029 43.10 74.55 26.15
CA ARG A 1029 44.43 75.00 26.56
C ARG A 1029 45.53 74.78 25.51
N SER A 1030 45.29 73.88 24.54
CA SER A 1030 46.20 73.55 23.43
C SER A 1030 45.93 74.34 22.14
N LEU A 1031 44.89 75.18 22.09
CA LEU A 1031 44.52 76.01 20.93
C LEU A 1031 45.46 77.23 20.75
N LYS A 1032 46.77 77.00 20.80
CA LYS A 1032 47.83 77.96 20.54
C LYS A 1032 48.98 77.30 19.79
N ASN A 1033 49.00 77.54 18.47
CA ASN A 1033 50.21 77.79 17.65
C ASN A 1033 51.36 76.76 17.75
N ASN A 1034 51.70 76.00 16.70
CA ASN A 1034 51.61 76.30 15.25
C ASN A 1034 51.34 75.03 14.41
N ASP A 1035 50.93 75.27 13.17
CA ASP A 1035 51.19 74.55 11.91
C ASP A 1035 51.30 73.01 11.96
#